data_AF-K2AU84-F1
#
_entry.id   AF-K2AU84-F1
#
_cell.length_a   1.000
_cell.length_b   1.000
_cell.length_c   1.000
_cell.angle_alpha   90.00
_cell.angle_beta   90.00
_cell.angle_gamma   90.00
#
_symmetry.space_group_name_H-M   'P 1'
#
loop_
_entity.id
_entity.type
_entity.pdbx_description
1 polymer ?
#
loop_
_entity_poly.entity_id
_entity_poly.type
_entity_poly.pdbx_seq_one_letter_code
_entity_poly.pdbx_strand_id
1 'polypeptide(L)'
;MQFLLCNQRWIYWKRFLYKNLAEQFELAQENAEMHQSLRKTVGKEKAKKKREQKEKEKLGLADLPKVFVNDGPEVLTDEEDEKEKREREAKTRDEEMLEVQAQVEENGGQEIVNNNAETRSIVQLEQMGFSSNEAGSILERAMAFDVLARVLTSPEGSTLELEIPVMKGGERAIEKQRIELNLDVFRDDKDGETFKALARHFWKDLATHGIEQASKEVGQPPRMLQYSDADGELCLRFMREAGIKSPGVEFVKKGEHAVGKVTVDSGGKNGIFVELNQVGSPGEEKWVVTTRIDHHGEGDDASQSAAEIVYKALVGLGLLEGKAAYEKAVDFLNAIDSGKIPGTITRDEMPNFFRNKFAQSLYGLQEFLTGEDIITFFKMGGKPLEVLIDKQKKAIRTKGFSKVKEGETKVDKWIKKVQEKVDRSVAAIEKLVADGCVLETEKYGRVLVDIGGTVPLTARAAKLMGFEGYINWKPEDMFFMVVADNKIDFEFKDGIRVRNMLIKKDGTELKIGLGDIVKEMTGEKGRVGEGVKNYIEGPKQKEEKGEIVETEKEAEKTKNLVWYEGILDDLKIASFLDKHLSREELNRSKEVMKRLRSKFPNFPLLSQNEGTEGDDIRQRLRAAYEYLKGGQVSPIAREIWGTREQAITFLNSIGIGDHVGVAYLPGSEEGKMAGNTEPVEKTAEKSGVLLSEENPLLQELKGTAEIGKWEAMMAEINALPAKERENKFLILVALARIQRNKRFLDKAVDPDGKIAKFWTEQKSRLADLGVKLV
;
A
#
# COMPACT_ATOMS: atom_id res chain seq x y z
N MET A 1 -6.11 29.79 38.89
CA MET A 1 -7.27 30.34 38.14
C MET A 1 -7.74 29.39 37.03
N GLN A 2 -6.88 28.90 36.12
CA GLN A 2 -7.24 27.88 35.11
C GLN A 2 -7.82 26.57 35.71
N PHE A 3 -7.23 26.06 36.81
CA PHE A 3 -7.74 24.88 37.51
C PHE A 3 -9.17 25.03 38.08
N LEU A 4 -9.52 26.25 38.53
CA LEU A 4 -10.87 26.57 39.04
C LEU A 4 -11.90 26.68 37.90
N LEU A 5 -11.48 27.15 36.72
CA LEU A 5 -12.33 27.26 35.53
C LEU A 5 -12.64 25.89 34.90
N CYS A 6 -11.67 24.96 34.89
CA CYS A 6 -11.92 23.56 34.47
C CYS A 6 -12.97 22.88 35.38
N ASN A 7 -12.88 23.12 36.69
CA ASN A 7 -13.74 22.45 37.66
C ASN A 7 -15.20 22.96 37.62
N GLN A 8 -15.41 24.27 37.42
CA GLN A 8 -16.76 24.82 37.22
C GLN A 8 -17.40 24.38 35.90
N ARG A 9 -16.62 24.26 34.82
CA ARG A 9 -17.10 23.68 33.56
C ARG A 9 -17.56 22.24 33.77
N TRP A 10 -16.76 21.39 34.43
CA TRP A 10 -17.08 19.98 34.69
C TRP A 10 -18.42 19.77 35.43
N ILE A 11 -18.74 20.61 36.41
CA ILE A 11 -20.01 20.53 37.16
C ILE A 11 -21.23 20.88 36.29
N TYR A 12 -21.11 21.87 35.40
CA TYR A 12 -22.16 22.22 34.45
C TYR A 12 -22.35 21.13 33.38
N TRP A 13 -21.23 20.59 32.88
CA TRP A 13 -21.16 19.46 31.95
C TRP A 13 -21.93 18.23 32.42
N LYS A 14 -21.73 17.89 33.69
CA LYS A 14 -22.34 16.72 34.33
C LYS A 14 -23.86 16.74 34.33
N ARG A 15 -24.49 17.92 34.51
CA ARG A 15 -25.96 18.04 34.51
C ARG A 15 -26.56 17.94 33.11
N PHE A 16 -25.84 18.39 32.09
CA PHE A 16 -26.31 18.36 30.71
C PHE A 16 -26.20 16.95 30.08
N LEU A 17 -25.06 16.27 30.27
CA LEU A 17 -24.85 14.91 29.76
C LEU A 17 -25.76 13.88 30.43
N TYR A 18 -25.97 13.96 31.75
CA TYR A 18 -26.85 13.00 32.45
C TYR A 18 -28.28 12.99 31.91
N LYS A 19 -28.82 14.17 31.57
CA LYS A 19 -30.19 14.29 31.08
C LYS A 19 -30.35 13.71 29.67
N ASN A 20 -29.47 14.10 28.75
CA ASN A 20 -29.58 13.68 27.35
C ASN A 20 -29.15 12.22 27.12
N LEU A 21 -28.13 11.71 27.83
CA LEU A 21 -27.75 10.29 27.71
C LEU A 21 -28.77 9.36 28.35
N ALA A 22 -29.35 9.71 29.50
CA ALA A 22 -30.37 8.87 30.14
C ALA A 22 -31.58 8.68 29.21
N GLU A 23 -32.07 9.77 28.60
CA GLU A 23 -33.18 9.72 27.64
C GLU A 23 -32.85 8.84 26.42
N GLN A 24 -31.65 8.95 25.84
CA GLN A 24 -31.22 8.14 24.69
C GLN A 24 -30.99 6.67 25.05
N PHE A 25 -30.49 6.40 26.26
CA PHE A 25 -30.22 5.04 26.73
C PHE A 25 -31.51 4.31 27.12
N GLU A 26 -32.48 5.00 27.73
CA GLU A 26 -33.84 4.50 27.94
C GLU A 26 -34.51 4.15 26.61
N LEU A 27 -34.45 5.06 25.61
CA LEU A 27 -34.94 4.79 24.25
C LEU A 27 -34.27 3.57 23.60
N ALA A 28 -32.95 3.42 23.73
CA ALA A 28 -32.22 2.28 23.19
C ALA A 28 -32.60 0.96 23.90
N GLN A 29 -32.79 1.00 25.22
CA GLN A 29 -33.21 -0.15 26.01
C GLN A 29 -34.66 -0.55 25.71
N GLU A 30 -35.58 0.40 25.62
CA GLU A 30 -36.98 0.18 25.21
C GLU A 30 -37.06 -0.45 23.82
N ASN A 31 -36.28 0.05 22.86
CA ASN A 31 -36.20 -0.53 21.52
C ASN A 31 -35.65 -1.97 21.53
N ALA A 32 -34.63 -2.24 22.35
CA ALA A 32 -34.08 -3.59 22.48
C ALA A 32 -35.09 -4.57 23.10
N GLU A 33 -35.83 -4.15 24.13
CA GLU A 33 -36.88 -4.94 24.78
C GLU A 33 -38.05 -5.21 23.83
N MET A 34 -38.47 -4.20 23.05
CA MET A 34 -39.50 -4.32 22.03
C MET A 34 -39.10 -5.32 20.93
N HIS A 35 -37.87 -5.25 20.40
CA HIS A 35 -37.38 -6.21 19.42
C HIS A 35 -37.29 -7.64 19.98
N GLN A 36 -36.91 -7.79 21.25
CA GLN A 36 -36.88 -9.10 21.90
C GLN A 36 -38.29 -9.69 22.07
N SER A 37 -39.29 -8.85 22.39
CA SER A 37 -40.71 -9.22 22.44
C SER A 37 -41.23 -9.65 21.07
N LEU A 38 -40.97 -8.87 20.02
CA LEU A 38 -41.35 -9.19 18.63
C LEU A 38 -40.77 -10.53 18.19
N ARG A 39 -39.48 -10.79 18.46
CA ARG A 39 -38.84 -12.08 18.14
C ARG A 39 -39.50 -13.25 18.88
N LYS A 40 -39.89 -13.09 20.14
CA LYS A 40 -40.64 -14.12 20.91
C LYS A 40 -42.01 -14.38 20.29
N THR A 41 -42.72 -13.34 19.84
CA THR A 41 -44.03 -13.47 19.19
C THR A 41 -43.91 -14.19 17.84
N VAL A 42 -42.98 -13.76 16.97
CA VAL A 42 -42.70 -14.41 15.68
C VAL A 42 -42.26 -15.87 15.88
N GLY A 43 -41.46 -16.16 16.90
CA GLY A 43 -41.06 -17.51 17.27
C GLY A 43 -42.25 -18.39 17.68
N LYS A 44 -43.18 -17.86 18.50
CA LYS A 44 -44.42 -18.55 18.89
C LYS A 44 -45.33 -18.81 17.70
N GLU A 45 -45.42 -17.85 16.78
CA GLU A 45 -46.27 -17.97 15.59
C GLU A 45 -45.71 -18.97 14.59
N LYS A 46 -44.39 -18.99 14.35
CA LYS A 46 -43.72 -20.04 13.58
C LYS A 46 -43.91 -21.42 14.22
N ALA A 47 -43.81 -21.52 15.55
CA ALA A 47 -44.06 -22.76 16.27
C ALA A 47 -45.52 -23.22 16.17
N LYS A 48 -46.48 -22.28 16.20
CA LYS A 48 -47.91 -22.54 15.98
C LYS A 48 -48.19 -23.05 14.57
N LYS A 49 -47.71 -22.34 13.54
CA LYS A 49 -47.83 -22.77 12.12
C LYS A 49 -47.22 -24.15 11.90
N LYS A 50 -46.06 -24.44 12.51
CA LYS A 50 -45.43 -25.76 12.45
C LYS A 50 -46.22 -26.86 13.17
N ARG A 51 -46.92 -26.54 14.27
CA ARG A 51 -47.85 -27.46 14.95
C ARG A 51 -49.10 -27.71 14.11
N GLU A 52 -49.72 -26.66 13.58
CA GLU A 52 -50.88 -26.75 12.70
C GLU A 52 -50.56 -27.55 11.44
N GLN A 53 -49.36 -27.37 10.87
CA GLN A 53 -48.90 -28.15 9.72
C GLN A 53 -48.71 -29.63 10.09
N LYS A 54 -48.06 -29.94 11.22
CA LYS A 54 -47.97 -31.33 11.73
C LYS A 54 -49.31 -31.95 12.05
N GLU A 55 -50.29 -31.14 12.47
CA GLU A 55 -51.65 -31.60 12.77
C GLU A 55 -52.44 -31.87 11.48
N LYS A 56 -52.29 -31.02 10.46
CA LYS A 56 -52.80 -31.27 9.10
C LYS A 56 -52.20 -32.53 8.48
N GLU A 57 -50.89 -32.75 8.66
CA GLU A 57 -50.21 -33.98 8.24
C GLU A 57 -50.76 -35.21 8.98
N LYS A 58 -50.94 -35.13 10.31
CA LYS A 58 -51.53 -36.21 11.11
C LYS A 58 -52.97 -36.54 10.73
N LEU A 59 -53.74 -35.56 10.29
CA LEU A 59 -55.13 -35.73 9.84
C LEU A 59 -55.23 -36.24 8.39
N GLY A 60 -54.10 -36.50 7.71
CA GLY A 60 -54.09 -36.96 6.32
C GLY A 60 -54.55 -35.90 5.31
N LEU A 61 -54.57 -34.63 5.71
CA LEU A 61 -55.01 -33.50 4.86
C LEU A 61 -53.87 -32.94 3.99
N ALA A 62 -52.66 -33.51 4.08
CA ALA A 62 -51.50 -33.05 3.31
C ALA A 62 -51.55 -33.47 1.83
N ASP A 63 -52.31 -34.52 1.48
CA ASP A 63 -52.34 -35.13 0.15
C ASP A 63 -53.75 -35.16 -0.48
N LEU A 64 -54.46 -34.03 -0.50
CA LEU A 64 -55.62 -33.89 -1.39
C LEU A 64 -55.11 -33.50 -2.79
N PRO A 65 -55.29 -34.34 -3.82
CA PRO A 65 -54.83 -34.03 -5.16
C PRO A 65 -55.61 -32.84 -5.71
N LYS A 66 -54.89 -31.82 -6.19
CA LYS A 66 -55.46 -30.76 -7.03
C LYS A 66 -56.03 -31.43 -8.29
N VAL A 67 -57.34 -31.30 -8.47
CA VAL A 67 -58.06 -31.76 -9.66
C VAL A 67 -57.51 -30.99 -10.87
N PHE A 68 -56.77 -31.69 -11.73
CA PHE A 68 -56.42 -31.25 -13.07
C PHE A 68 -57.59 -31.54 -14.02
N VAL A 69 -58.02 -30.52 -14.76
CA VAL A 69 -58.83 -30.69 -15.98
C VAL A 69 -57.85 -30.76 -17.15
N ASN A 70 -57.91 -31.87 -17.89
CA ASN A 70 -57.18 -32.10 -19.13
C ASN A 70 -57.94 -31.48 -20.32
N ASP A 71 -57.20 -30.84 -21.21
CA ASP A 71 -57.24 -31.03 -22.68
C ASP A 71 -55.94 -30.44 -23.28
N GLY A 72 -55.11 -31.27 -23.93
CA GLY A 72 -53.79 -30.89 -24.48
C GLY A 72 -53.83 -30.40 -25.94
N PRO A 73 -52.72 -30.48 -26.73
CA PRO A 73 -51.32 -30.62 -26.34
C PRO A 73 -50.41 -29.53 -26.95
N GLU A 74 -49.39 -29.07 -26.23
CA GLU A 74 -48.15 -28.60 -26.85
C GLU A 74 -47.00 -28.77 -25.84
N VAL A 75 -45.94 -29.45 -26.27
CA VAL A 75 -44.76 -29.73 -25.46
C VAL A 75 -43.93 -28.46 -25.40
N LEU A 76 -43.93 -27.80 -24.25
CA LEU A 76 -43.02 -26.71 -23.92
C LEU A 76 -42.14 -27.14 -22.74
N THR A 77 -40.88 -26.75 -22.84
CA THR A 77 -39.73 -27.21 -22.06
C THR A 77 -39.76 -26.73 -20.60
N ASP A 78 -39.15 -27.51 -19.70
CA ASP A 78 -39.03 -27.30 -18.23
C ASP A 78 -38.61 -25.88 -17.77
N GLU A 79 -38.15 -25.00 -18.68
CA GLU A 79 -37.81 -23.61 -18.38
C GLU A 79 -39.02 -22.67 -18.28
N GLU A 80 -40.13 -22.95 -18.97
CA GLU A 80 -41.34 -22.08 -18.91
C GLU A 80 -42.12 -22.30 -17.61
N ASP A 81 -42.19 -23.54 -17.11
CA ASP A 81 -42.81 -23.84 -15.81
C ASP A 81 -42.02 -23.21 -14.65
N GLU A 82 -40.68 -23.18 -14.73
CA GLU A 82 -39.86 -22.47 -13.74
C GLU A 82 -40.07 -20.95 -13.81
N LYS A 83 -40.24 -20.40 -15.01
CA LYS A 83 -40.51 -18.96 -15.19
C LYS A 83 -41.89 -18.60 -14.65
N GLU A 84 -42.92 -19.39 -14.95
CA GLU A 84 -44.28 -19.15 -14.47
C GLU A 84 -44.35 -19.30 -12.93
N LYS A 85 -43.59 -20.23 -12.36
CA LYS A 85 -43.45 -20.37 -10.91
C LYS A 85 -42.78 -19.14 -10.29
N ARG A 86 -41.69 -18.62 -10.88
CA ARG A 86 -41.02 -17.39 -10.41
C ARG A 86 -41.91 -16.17 -10.53
N GLU A 87 -42.70 -16.05 -11.59
CA GLU A 87 -43.66 -14.96 -11.77
C GLU A 87 -44.82 -15.05 -10.78
N ARG A 88 -45.33 -16.25 -10.48
CA ARG A 88 -46.34 -16.44 -9.42
C ARG A 88 -45.79 -16.11 -8.04
N GLU A 89 -44.57 -16.55 -7.72
CA GLU A 89 -43.90 -16.23 -6.45
C GLU A 89 -43.61 -14.72 -6.30
N ALA A 90 -43.24 -14.05 -7.40
CA ALA A 90 -43.06 -12.61 -7.43
C ALA A 90 -44.40 -11.87 -7.21
N LYS A 91 -45.46 -12.31 -7.88
CA LYS A 91 -46.80 -11.73 -7.74
C LYS A 91 -47.37 -11.92 -6.34
N THR A 92 -47.17 -13.08 -5.72
CA THR A 92 -47.57 -13.31 -4.32
C THR A 92 -46.79 -12.42 -3.36
N ARG A 93 -45.49 -12.16 -3.61
CA ARG A 93 -44.69 -11.21 -2.82
C ARG A 93 -45.19 -9.76 -2.95
N ASP A 94 -45.58 -9.36 -4.15
CA ASP A 94 -46.11 -8.02 -4.39
C ASP A 94 -47.49 -7.84 -3.74
N GLU A 95 -48.34 -8.87 -3.78
CA GLU A 95 -49.63 -8.89 -3.06
C GLU A 95 -49.45 -8.87 -1.53
N GLU A 96 -48.49 -9.63 -0.98
CA GLU A 96 -48.14 -9.59 0.45
C GLU A 96 -47.59 -8.22 0.88
N MET A 97 -46.76 -7.57 0.04
CA MET A 97 -46.28 -6.20 0.31
C MET A 97 -47.41 -5.17 0.30
N LEU A 98 -48.35 -5.27 -0.65
CA LEU A 98 -49.49 -4.37 -0.73
C LEU A 98 -50.44 -4.55 0.47
N GLU A 99 -50.62 -5.77 0.97
CA GLU A 99 -51.45 -6.04 2.16
C GLU A 99 -50.79 -5.47 3.44
N VAL A 100 -49.46 -5.57 3.56
CA VAL A 100 -48.69 -4.93 4.65
C VAL A 100 -48.78 -3.41 4.57
N GLN A 101 -48.71 -2.84 3.36
CA GLN A 101 -48.79 -1.40 3.14
C GLN A 101 -50.19 -0.86 3.46
N ALA A 102 -51.24 -1.59 3.09
CA ALA A 102 -52.63 -1.26 3.46
C ALA A 102 -52.86 -1.33 4.98
N GLN A 103 -52.28 -2.31 5.69
CA GLN A 103 -52.35 -2.37 7.16
C GLN A 103 -51.60 -1.22 7.85
N VAL A 104 -50.55 -0.67 7.24
CA VAL A 104 -49.83 0.50 7.76
C VAL A 104 -50.64 1.79 7.57
N GLU A 105 -51.34 1.92 6.44
CA GLU A 105 -52.22 3.07 6.17
C GLU A 105 -53.49 3.07 7.04
N GLU A 106 -54.09 1.90 7.28
CA GLU A 106 -55.30 1.76 8.12
C GLU A 106 -55.05 2.08 9.60
N ASN A 107 -53.79 1.97 10.06
CA ASN A 107 -53.38 2.25 11.45
C ASN A 107 -52.93 3.70 11.70
N GLY A 108 -53.21 4.64 10.78
CA GLY A 108 -53.07 6.07 11.05
C GLY A 108 -51.64 6.61 11.01
N GLY A 109 -50.85 6.20 10.02
CA GLY A 109 -49.49 6.70 9.80
C GLY A 109 -49.44 8.03 9.04
N GLN A 110 -49.06 9.10 9.75
CA GLN A 110 -48.54 10.33 9.15
C GLN A 110 -47.20 10.03 8.45
N GLU A 111 -47.18 10.19 7.12
CA GLU A 111 -46.04 10.43 6.23
C GLU A 111 -44.65 9.98 6.74
N ILE A 112 -44.39 8.67 6.71
CA ILE A 112 -43.02 8.13 6.72
C ILE A 112 -42.63 7.89 5.27
N VAL A 113 -41.94 8.86 4.70
CA VAL A 113 -41.28 8.75 3.40
C VAL A 113 -40.26 7.60 3.45
N ASN A 114 -40.37 6.71 2.46
CA ASN A 114 -39.47 5.61 2.14
C ASN A 114 -37.99 5.92 2.42
N ASN A 115 -37.49 5.40 3.55
CA ASN A 115 -36.08 5.14 3.79
C ASN A 115 -35.99 3.70 4.33
N ASN A 116 -35.82 2.74 3.42
CA ASN A 116 -35.65 1.33 3.77
C ASN A 116 -34.24 1.08 4.34
N ALA A 117 -34.23 0.50 5.54
CA ALA A 117 -33.28 -0.52 6.01
C ALA A 117 -31.77 -0.19 6.18
N GLU A 118 -31.40 1.07 6.40
CA GLU A 118 -30.09 1.42 7.01
C GLU A 118 -30.22 2.49 8.09
N THR A 119 -31.09 2.26 9.08
CA THR A 119 -31.12 3.11 10.28
C THR A 119 -29.96 2.73 11.20
N ARG A 120 -28.76 3.22 10.89
CA ARG A 120 -27.69 3.34 11.90
C ARG A 120 -28.11 4.42 12.88
N SER A 121 -28.21 4.09 14.15
CA SER A 121 -28.25 5.06 15.25
C SER A 121 -26.89 5.78 15.35
N ILE A 122 -26.62 6.67 14.40
CA ILE A 122 -25.50 7.61 14.48
C ILE A 122 -25.97 8.74 15.37
N VAL A 123 -25.42 8.84 16.58
CA VAL A 123 -25.46 10.09 17.33
C VAL A 123 -24.53 11.07 16.60
N GLN A 124 -25.06 11.85 15.65
CA GLN A 124 -24.33 12.95 15.03
C GLN A 124 -24.39 14.15 15.98
N LEU A 125 -23.27 14.43 16.68
CA LEU A 125 -23.15 15.61 17.54
C LEU A 125 -23.22 16.95 16.77
N GLU A 126 -23.17 16.91 15.42
CA GLU A 126 -23.21 18.09 14.54
C GLU A 126 -24.54 18.85 14.54
N GLN A 127 -25.67 18.22 14.90
CA GLN A 127 -26.97 18.89 14.93
C GLN A 127 -27.23 19.71 16.21
N MET A 128 -26.34 19.64 17.20
CA MET A 128 -26.41 20.51 18.36
C MET A 128 -25.66 21.81 18.04
N GLY A 129 -26.37 22.84 17.57
CA GLY A 129 -25.78 24.12 17.16
C GLY A 129 -24.95 24.77 18.27
N PHE A 130 -23.65 24.92 18.05
CA PHE A 130 -22.70 25.50 19.01
C PHE A 130 -21.71 26.43 18.30
N SER A 131 -21.37 27.56 18.94
CA SER A 131 -20.63 28.68 18.36
C SER A 131 -19.11 28.49 18.46
N SER A 132 -18.37 29.09 17.53
CA SER A 132 -16.95 28.81 17.22
C SER A 132 -15.90 29.03 18.33
N ASN A 133 -16.25 29.57 19.50
CA ASN A 133 -15.35 29.62 20.67
C ASN A 133 -15.37 28.32 21.52
N GLU A 134 -16.11 27.29 21.09
CA GLU A 134 -16.40 26.06 21.82
C GLU A 134 -15.61 24.82 21.34
N ALA A 135 -14.68 24.95 20.39
CA ALA A 135 -14.00 23.79 19.77
C ALA A 135 -13.33 22.83 20.78
N GLY A 136 -12.65 23.36 21.81
CA GLY A 136 -12.08 22.53 22.89
C GLY A 136 -13.14 21.72 23.62
N SER A 137 -14.32 22.30 23.85
CA SER A 137 -15.42 21.62 24.53
C SER A 137 -16.10 20.55 23.68
N ILE A 138 -16.02 20.62 22.34
CA ILE A 138 -16.62 19.60 21.46
C ILE A 138 -15.77 18.32 21.45
N LEU A 139 -14.44 18.47 21.39
CA LEU A 139 -13.52 17.33 21.45
C LEU A 139 -13.57 16.66 22.83
N GLU A 140 -13.57 17.45 23.90
CA GLU A 140 -13.75 16.98 25.28
C GLU A 140 -15.07 16.23 25.44
N ARG A 141 -16.17 16.76 24.88
CA ARG A 141 -17.49 16.13 24.88
C ARG A 141 -17.50 14.76 24.24
N ALA A 142 -16.98 14.66 23.01
CA ALA A 142 -17.03 13.42 22.25
C ALA A 142 -16.23 12.32 22.97
N MET A 143 -15.07 12.66 23.50
CA MET A 143 -14.25 11.71 24.27
C MET A 143 -14.87 11.37 25.63
N ALA A 144 -15.53 12.32 26.30
CA ALA A 144 -16.28 12.02 27.52
C ALA A 144 -17.45 11.07 27.24
N PHE A 145 -18.20 11.32 26.17
CA PHE A 145 -19.28 10.46 25.72
C PHE A 145 -18.78 9.04 25.43
N ASP A 146 -17.61 8.90 24.79
CA ASP A 146 -16.99 7.60 24.56
C ASP A 146 -16.79 6.80 25.86
N VAL A 147 -16.20 7.42 26.88
CA VAL A 147 -15.98 6.75 28.18
C VAL A 147 -17.31 6.37 28.84
N LEU A 148 -18.32 7.26 28.80
CA LEU A 148 -19.65 6.97 29.33
C LEU A 148 -20.29 5.78 28.61
N ALA A 149 -20.25 5.76 27.28
CA ALA A 149 -20.76 4.66 26.48
C ALA A 149 -20.05 3.35 26.83
N ARG A 150 -18.72 3.37 27.00
CA ARG A 150 -17.94 2.18 27.35
C ARG A 150 -18.22 1.69 28.77
N VAL A 151 -18.49 2.58 29.72
CA VAL A 151 -18.98 2.20 31.06
C VAL A 151 -20.30 1.44 30.94
N LEU A 152 -21.25 1.96 30.15
CA LEU A 152 -22.58 1.38 30.00
C LEU A 152 -22.61 0.08 29.20
N THR A 153 -21.66 -0.13 28.28
CA THR A 153 -21.60 -1.33 27.43
C THR A 153 -20.46 -2.27 27.82
N SER A 154 -19.80 -2.07 28.96
CA SER A 154 -18.60 -2.83 29.32
C SER A 154 -18.92 -4.33 29.46
N PRO A 155 -18.15 -5.22 28.80
CA PRO A 155 -18.29 -6.66 29.01
C PRO A 155 -17.66 -7.14 30.32
N GLU A 156 -16.92 -6.28 31.04
CA GLU A 156 -16.13 -6.63 32.22
C GLU A 156 -16.98 -6.75 33.50
N GLY A 157 -18.32 -6.74 33.37
CA GLY A 157 -19.27 -6.88 34.47
C GLY A 157 -19.70 -5.54 35.07
N SER A 158 -20.37 -5.56 36.23
CA SER A 158 -20.87 -4.36 36.89
C SER A 158 -19.82 -3.61 37.72
N THR A 159 -18.63 -4.18 37.92
CA THR A 159 -17.57 -3.56 38.71
C THR A 159 -16.19 -3.78 38.11
N LEU A 160 -15.31 -2.78 38.23
CA LEU A 160 -13.94 -2.80 37.76
C LEU A 160 -12.98 -2.33 38.86
N GLU A 161 -11.84 -3.00 39.05
CA GLU A 161 -10.80 -2.52 39.96
C GLU A 161 -9.78 -1.66 39.22
N LEU A 162 -9.62 -0.41 39.66
CA LEU A 162 -8.73 0.57 39.05
C LEU A 162 -7.78 1.20 40.07
N GLU A 163 -6.60 1.58 39.60
CA GLU A 163 -5.65 2.40 40.35
C GLU A 163 -5.97 3.89 40.12
N ILE A 164 -6.47 4.56 41.15
CA ILE A 164 -6.96 5.94 41.09
C ILE A 164 -6.06 6.82 41.97
N PRO A 165 -5.50 7.92 41.42
CA PRO A 165 -4.83 8.93 42.22
C PRO A 165 -5.83 9.60 43.18
N VAL A 166 -5.52 9.62 44.47
CA VAL A 166 -6.31 10.31 45.49
C VAL A 166 -5.43 11.26 46.30
N MET A 167 -6.02 12.35 46.79
CA MET A 167 -5.34 13.28 47.70
C MET A 167 -5.51 12.80 49.14
N LYS A 168 -4.41 12.46 49.81
CA LYS A 168 -4.40 12.01 51.22
C LYS A 168 -3.41 12.84 52.01
N GLY A 169 -3.92 13.65 52.95
CA GLY A 169 -3.07 14.53 53.77
C GLY A 169 -2.30 15.59 52.96
N GLY A 170 -2.79 15.97 51.77
CA GLY A 170 -2.12 16.94 50.89
C GLY A 170 -1.12 16.32 49.90
N GLU A 171 -0.85 15.03 49.99
CA GLU A 171 0.00 14.29 49.03
C GLU A 171 -0.85 13.44 48.09
N ARG A 172 -0.34 13.21 46.87
CA ARG A 172 -0.95 12.28 45.91
C ARG A 172 -0.55 10.85 46.25
N ALA A 173 -1.53 9.99 46.53
CA ALA A 173 -1.36 8.56 46.68
C ALA A 173 -2.11 7.82 45.55
N ILE A 174 -1.67 6.63 45.18
CA ILE A 174 -2.42 5.75 44.26
C ILE A 174 -3.16 4.74 45.12
N GLU A 175 -4.49 4.67 45.01
CA GLU A 175 -5.31 3.69 45.72
C GLU A 175 -6.02 2.78 44.72
N LYS A 176 -6.09 1.47 45.03
CA LYS A 176 -6.91 0.53 44.26
C LYS A 176 -8.35 0.65 44.73
N GLN A 177 -9.24 1.02 43.83
CA GLN A 177 -10.66 1.17 44.11
C GLN A 177 -11.48 0.24 43.23
N ARG A 178 -12.49 -0.38 43.83
CA ARG A 178 -13.51 -1.12 43.10
C ARG A 178 -14.61 -0.13 42.70
N ILE A 179 -14.72 0.07 41.40
CA ILE A 179 -15.61 1.04 40.76
C ILE A 179 -16.82 0.32 40.18
N GLU A 180 -18.02 0.78 40.50
CA GLU A 180 -19.23 0.30 39.82
C GLU A 180 -19.34 0.94 38.44
N LEU A 181 -19.54 0.13 37.40
CA LEU A 181 -19.66 0.59 36.02
C LEU A 181 -21.11 1.00 35.74
N ASN A 182 -21.47 2.19 36.22
CA ASN A 182 -22.74 2.87 35.96
C ASN A 182 -22.50 4.39 35.90
N LEU A 183 -23.53 5.19 35.64
CA LEU A 183 -23.36 6.65 35.57
C LEU A 183 -23.13 7.30 36.94
N ASP A 184 -23.55 6.65 38.04
CA ASP A 184 -23.40 7.19 39.39
C ASP A 184 -21.93 7.27 39.83
N VAL A 185 -21.03 6.49 39.21
CA VAL A 185 -19.58 6.61 39.45
C VAL A 185 -19.07 8.04 39.25
N PHE A 186 -19.64 8.76 38.29
CA PHE A 186 -19.23 10.13 37.99
C PHE A 186 -19.86 11.13 38.96
N ARG A 187 -20.84 10.73 39.79
CA ARG A 187 -21.54 11.60 40.73
C ARG A 187 -20.63 12.15 41.82
N ASP A 188 -19.65 11.38 42.25
CA ASP A 188 -18.72 11.80 43.31
C ASP A 188 -17.30 12.10 42.79
N ASP A 189 -17.08 11.95 41.48
CA ASP A 189 -15.81 12.24 40.79
C ASP A 189 -15.57 13.75 40.59
N LYS A 190 -15.32 14.47 41.69
CA LYS A 190 -15.15 15.93 41.71
C LYS A 190 -13.84 16.41 41.10
N ASP A 191 -12.81 15.58 41.12
CA ASP A 191 -11.49 15.87 40.55
C ASP A 191 -11.26 15.22 39.17
N GLY A 192 -12.20 14.37 38.73
CA GLY A 192 -12.16 13.70 37.44
C GLY A 192 -11.18 12.54 37.40
N GLU A 193 -10.61 12.13 38.54
CA GLU A 193 -9.59 11.08 38.57
C GLU A 193 -10.20 9.71 38.26
N THR A 194 -11.45 9.45 38.64
CA THR A 194 -12.14 8.21 38.27
C THR A 194 -12.42 8.18 36.77
N PHE A 195 -12.92 9.28 36.19
CA PHE A 195 -13.08 9.42 34.74
C PHE A 195 -11.76 9.17 34.00
N LYS A 196 -10.67 9.80 34.44
CA LYS A 196 -9.35 9.63 33.81
C LYS A 196 -8.84 8.19 33.91
N ALA A 197 -9.08 7.50 35.04
CA ALA A 197 -8.72 6.11 35.21
C ALA A 197 -9.53 5.20 34.25
N LEU A 198 -10.83 5.44 34.13
CA LEU A 198 -11.69 4.72 33.18
C LEU A 198 -11.28 4.99 31.73
N ALA A 199 -10.98 6.24 31.36
CA ALA A 199 -10.49 6.60 30.04
C ALA A 199 -9.19 5.85 29.68
N ARG A 200 -8.21 5.82 30.60
CA ARG A 200 -6.95 5.09 30.40
C ARG A 200 -7.16 3.59 30.24
N HIS A 201 -8.13 3.03 30.96
CA HIS A 201 -8.47 1.62 30.88
C HIS A 201 -9.17 1.27 29.57
N PHE A 202 -10.17 2.05 29.18
CA PHE A 202 -11.01 1.75 28.03
C PHE A 202 -10.36 2.09 26.69
N TRP A 203 -9.46 3.07 26.63
CA TRP A 203 -8.73 3.44 25.41
C TRP A 203 -7.45 2.61 25.18
N LYS A 204 -7.29 1.48 25.88
CA LYS A 204 -6.14 0.57 25.66
C LYS A 204 -6.18 -0.11 24.29
N ASP A 205 -7.37 -0.31 23.73
CA ASP A 205 -7.57 -0.97 22.44
C ASP A 205 -7.55 0.06 21.32
N LEU A 206 -6.35 0.31 20.78
CA LEU A 206 -6.08 1.31 19.77
C LEU A 206 -5.96 0.71 18.37
N ALA A 207 -6.36 1.48 17.37
CA ALA A 207 -6.10 1.24 15.96
C ALA A 207 -5.60 2.51 15.26
N THR A 208 -4.87 2.36 14.16
CA THR A 208 -4.45 3.47 13.29
C THR A 208 -4.21 2.97 11.87
N HIS A 209 -4.06 3.85 10.87
CA HIS A 209 -3.69 3.38 9.54
C HIS A 209 -2.27 2.82 9.52
N GLY A 210 -2.08 1.72 8.79
CA GLY A 210 -0.77 1.19 8.47
C GLY A 210 -0.24 1.72 7.14
N ILE A 211 1.09 1.68 6.97
CA ILE A 211 1.70 1.95 5.67
C ILE A 211 1.54 0.73 4.76
N GLU A 212 0.80 0.90 3.67
CA GLU A 212 0.70 -0.10 2.61
C GLU A 212 1.99 -0.15 1.79
N GLN A 213 2.65 -1.32 1.80
CA GLN A 213 3.79 -1.60 0.94
C GLN A 213 3.32 -2.42 -0.24
N ALA A 214 3.41 -1.85 -1.45
CA ALA A 214 3.13 -2.58 -2.69
C ALA A 214 3.89 -3.91 -2.71
N SER A 215 3.20 -4.99 -3.10
CA SER A 215 3.86 -6.29 -3.25
C SER A 215 4.91 -6.22 -4.35
N LYS A 216 5.99 -6.99 -4.18
CA LYS A 216 7.00 -7.16 -5.23
C LYS A 216 6.52 -8.07 -6.35
N GLU A 217 5.48 -8.86 -6.08
CA GLU A 217 4.88 -9.79 -7.02
C GLU A 217 3.60 -9.17 -7.59
N VAL A 218 3.51 -9.13 -8.92
CA VAL A 218 2.34 -8.60 -9.63
C VAL A 218 1.11 -9.42 -9.23
N GLY A 219 0.00 -8.74 -8.90
CA GLY A 219 -1.27 -9.36 -8.53
C GLY A 219 -1.42 -9.72 -7.04
N GLN A 220 -0.37 -9.57 -6.22
CA GLN A 220 -0.53 -9.73 -4.77
C GLN A 220 -0.99 -8.42 -4.10
N PRO A 221 -1.86 -8.52 -3.07
CA PRO A 221 -2.28 -7.35 -2.32
C PRO A 221 -1.09 -6.69 -1.62
N PRO A 222 -1.14 -5.37 -1.40
CA PRO A 222 -0.11 -4.67 -0.64
C PRO A 222 -0.02 -5.25 0.77
N ARG A 223 1.22 -5.37 1.27
CA ARG A 223 1.47 -5.78 2.65
C ARG A 223 1.26 -4.58 3.57
N MET A 224 0.42 -4.73 4.58
CA MET A 224 0.29 -3.74 5.65
C MET A 224 1.51 -3.78 6.58
N LEU A 225 2.27 -2.69 6.62
CA LEU A 225 3.35 -2.53 7.59
C LEU A 225 2.77 -2.21 8.97
N GLN A 226 3.41 -2.75 10.01
CA GLN A 226 2.97 -2.63 11.41
C GLN A 226 3.51 -1.34 12.05
N TYR A 227 3.36 -0.22 11.34
CA TYR A 227 3.66 1.13 11.81
C TYR A 227 2.86 2.15 10.98
N SER A 228 2.60 3.32 11.57
CA SER A 228 1.85 4.41 10.93
C SER A 228 2.80 5.49 10.39
N ASP A 229 2.30 6.55 9.76
CA ASP A 229 3.12 7.70 9.35
C ASP A 229 3.48 8.60 10.55
N ALA A 230 3.74 9.89 10.32
CA ALA A 230 4.11 10.79 11.41
C ALA A 230 2.90 11.19 12.26
N ASP A 231 1.70 11.27 11.67
CA ASP A 231 0.48 11.73 12.34
C ASP A 231 -0.03 10.65 13.31
N GLY A 232 -0.29 9.45 12.80
CA GLY A 232 -0.69 8.31 13.62
C GLY A 232 0.32 7.96 14.70
N GLU A 233 1.63 8.01 14.42
CA GLU A 233 2.65 7.78 15.46
C GLU A 233 2.65 8.84 16.56
N LEU A 234 2.37 10.10 16.23
CA LEU A 234 2.30 11.18 17.21
C LEU A 234 1.01 11.06 18.05
N CYS A 235 -0.12 10.67 17.44
CA CYS A 235 -1.35 10.29 18.16
C CYS A 235 -1.06 9.22 19.22
N LEU A 236 -0.46 8.11 18.80
CA LEU A 236 -0.11 7.00 19.68
C LEU A 236 0.87 7.41 20.79
N ARG A 237 1.80 8.33 20.48
CA ARG A 237 2.72 8.87 21.47
C ARG A 237 2.01 9.72 22.52
N PHE A 238 1.09 10.61 22.13
CA PHE A 238 0.31 11.39 23.09
C PHE A 238 -0.56 10.50 23.97
N MET A 239 -1.21 9.49 23.41
CA MET A 239 -1.97 8.50 24.18
C MET A 239 -1.08 7.82 25.24
N ARG A 240 0.13 7.38 24.85
CA ARG A 240 1.09 6.77 25.78
C ARG A 240 1.53 7.72 26.89
N GLU A 241 1.82 8.98 26.56
CA GLU A 241 2.21 10.01 27.53
C GLU A 241 1.07 10.36 28.50
N ALA A 242 -0.19 10.20 28.08
CA ALA A 242 -1.37 10.31 28.94
C ALA A 242 -1.58 9.10 29.88
N GLY A 243 -0.69 8.10 29.81
CA GLY A 243 -0.74 6.88 30.61
C GLY A 243 -1.65 5.79 30.03
N ILE A 244 -2.10 5.93 28.78
CA ILE A 244 -2.92 4.92 28.10
C ILE A 244 -1.99 3.81 27.61
N LYS A 245 -2.08 2.65 28.25
CA LYS A 245 -1.23 1.49 27.96
C LYS A 245 -1.94 0.60 26.95
N SER A 246 -1.52 0.69 25.69
CA SER A 246 -2.03 -0.19 24.64
C SER A 246 -1.09 -1.41 24.47
N PRO A 247 -1.54 -2.64 24.81
CA PRO A 247 -0.72 -3.86 24.69
C PRO A 247 -0.40 -4.21 23.22
N GLY A 248 -1.16 -3.65 22.28
CA GLY A 248 -0.91 -3.73 20.85
C GLY A 248 -1.80 -2.74 20.11
N VAL A 249 -1.25 -2.16 19.03
CA VAL A 249 -1.99 -1.28 18.13
C VAL A 249 -2.36 -2.07 16.89
N GLU A 250 -3.63 -2.02 16.49
CA GLU A 250 -4.07 -2.59 15.22
C GLU A 250 -3.80 -1.62 14.07
N PHE A 251 -3.22 -2.13 12.98
CA PHE A 251 -2.97 -1.34 11.77
C PHE A 251 -4.01 -1.69 10.70
N VAL A 252 -4.91 -0.76 10.43
CA VAL A 252 -5.98 -0.89 9.43
C VAL A 252 -5.57 -0.22 8.11
N LYS A 253 -6.33 -0.48 7.04
CA LYS A 253 -6.13 0.24 5.79
C LYS A 253 -6.53 1.71 5.94
N LYS A 254 -5.92 2.59 5.14
CA LYS A 254 -6.29 4.01 5.07
C LYS A 254 -7.78 4.17 4.81
N GLY A 255 -8.44 5.00 5.62
CA GLY A 255 -9.89 5.25 5.57
C GLY A 255 -10.74 4.20 6.29
N GLU A 256 -10.17 3.04 6.66
CA GLU A 256 -10.86 2.04 7.48
C GLU A 256 -10.72 2.34 8.98
N HIS A 257 -11.45 1.61 9.80
CA HIS A 257 -11.40 1.69 11.25
C HIS A 257 -11.65 0.31 11.88
N ALA A 258 -11.23 0.13 13.13
CA ALA A 258 -11.45 -1.11 13.86
C ALA A 258 -12.68 -0.99 14.79
N VAL A 259 -13.67 -1.85 14.59
CA VAL A 259 -14.90 -1.88 15.40
C VAL A 259 -14.58 -2.22 16.86
N GLY A 260 -15.17 -1.47 17.79
CA GLY A 260 -14.95 -1.63 19.24
C GLY A 260 -13.71 -0.93 19.79
N LYS A 261 -12.89 -0.32 18.93
CA LYS A 261 -11.60 0.30 19.29
C LYS A 261 -11.62 1.81 19.13
N VAL A 262 -10.57 2.46 19.63
CA VAL A 262 -10.26 3.86 19.32
C VAL A 262 -9.31 3.89 18.13
N THR A 263 -9.83 4.27 16.96
CA THR A 263 -9.05 4.43 15.73
C THR A 263 -8.58 5.88 15.63
N VAL A 264 -7.27 6.09 15.49
CA VAL A 264 -6.65 7.42 15.29
C VAL A 264 -6.02 7.52 13.91
N ASP A 265 -6.10 8.70 13.29
CA ASP A 265 -5.54 8.98 11.96
C ASP A 265 -6.08 8.02 10.87
N SER A 266 -7.32 7.55 11.05
CA SER A 266 -8.04 6.75 10.07
C SER A 266 -9.52 6.67 10.43
N GLY A 267 -10.36 6.39 9.44
CA GLY A 267 -11.81 6.22 9.60
C GLY A 267 -12.66 7.06 8.65
N GLY A 268 -12.04 7.91 7.83
CA GLY A 268 -12.71 8.68 6.78
C GLY A 268 -13.62 9.77 7.33
N LYS A 269 -13.29 10.32 8.51
CA LYS A 269 -14.10 11.32 9.20
C LYS A 269 -13.22 12.51 9.61
N ASN A 270 -13.82 13.67 9.86
CA ASN A 270 -13.10 14.87 10.31
C ASN A 270 -13.56 15.27 11.72
N GLY A 271 -12.71 15.06 12.73
CA GLY A 271 -13.03 15.23 14.14
C GLY A 271 -13.05 13.92 14.92
N ILE A 272 -13.84 13.89 16.01
CA ILE A 272 -14.03 12.72 16.88
C ILE A 272 -15.46 12.20 16.72
N PHE A 273 -15.59 10.94 16.34
CA PHE A 273 -16.88 10.26 16.16
C PHE A 273 -16.95 9.04 17.08
N VAL A 274 -18.07 8.90 17.79
CA VAL A 274 -18.35 7.77 18.66
C VAL A 274 -19.59 7.06 18.15
N GLU A 275 -19.48 5.76 17.90
CA GLU A 275 -20.56 4.93 17.38
C GLU A 275 -20.78 3.70 18.27
N LEU A 276 -22.04 3.41 18.59
CA LEU A 276 -22.45 2.16 19.22
C LEU A 276 -22.73 1.13 18.13
N ASN A 277 -21.96 0.04 18.14
CA ASN A 277 -22.08 -1.03 17.16
C ASN A 277 -22.59 -2.29 17.84
N GLN A 278 -23.55 -2.96 17.22
CA GLN A 278 -24.00 -4.27 17.67
C GLN A 278 -23.16 -5.35 16.97
N VAL A 279 -22.46 -6.17 17.75
CA VAL A 279 -21.60 -7.25 17.25
C VAL A 279 -22.05 -8.59 17.84
N GLY A 280 -21.80 -9.68 17.13
CA GLY A 280 -22.16 -11.04 17.54
C GLY A 280 -23.24 -11.67 16.67
N SER A 281 -23.46 -12.96 16.88
CA SER A 281 -24.51 -13.71 16.19
C SER A 281 -25.90 -13.37 16.76
N PRO A 282 -26.98 -13.57 15.99
CA PRO A 282 -28.34 -13.38 16.51
C PRO A 282 -28.57 -14.17 17.80
N GLY A 283 -28.93 -13.49 18.89
CA GLY A 283 -29.11 -14.07 20.23
C GLY A 283 -27.92 -13.90 21.18
N GLU A 284 -26.75 -13.49 20.68
CA GLU A 284 -25.53 -13.19 21.46
C GLU A 284 -25.03 -11.77 21.19
N GLU A 285 -25.92 -10.88 20.75
CA GLU A 285 -25.55 -9.54 20.35
C GLU A 285 -25.02 -8.73 21.55
N LYS A 286 -23.88 -8.08 21.36
CA LYS A 286 -23.24 -7.18 22.32
C LYS A 286 -23.04 -5.82 21.70
N TRP A 287 -23.25 -4.78 22.50
CA TRP A 287 -22.92 -3.42 22.11
C TRP A 287 -21.44 -3.16 22.37
N VAL A 288 -20.75 -2.61 21.37
CA VAL A 288 -19.36 -2.16 21.48
C VAL A 288 -19.24 -0.73 20.99
N VAL A 289 -18.37 0.04 21.63
CA VAL A 289 -18.14 1.44 21.29
C VAL A 289 -16.96 1.54 20.34
N THR A 290 -17.17 2.16 19.19
CA THR A 290 -16.13 2.48 18.20
C THR A 290 -15.89 3.98 18.22
N THR A 291 -14.63 4.39 18.35
CA THR A 291 -14.22 5.79 18.31
C THR A 291 -13.35 6.00 17.09
N ARG A 292 -13.60 7.05 16.31
CA ARG A 292 -12.75 7.46 15.18
C ARG A 292 -12.28 8.88 15.42
N ILE A 293 -10.97 9.09 15.41
CA ILE A 293 -10.32 10.40 15.55
C ILE A 293 -9.50 10.61 14.30
N ASP A 294 -10.01 11.39 13.36
CA ASP A 294 -9.46 11.49 12.02
C ASP A 294 -9.65 12.90 11.45
N HIS A 295 -8.98 13.23 10.35
CA HIS A 295 -9.03 14.52 9.66
C HIS A 295 -9.22 14.39 8.13
N HIS A 296 -9.55 13.18 7.65
CA HIS A 296 -9.70 12.86 6.23
C HIS A 296 -11.15 12.92 5.72
N GLY A 297 -12.12 13.26 6.59
CA GLY A 297 -13.53 13.43 6.20
C GLY A 297 -13.84 14.75 5.48
N GLU A 298 -15.05 14.85 4.94
CA GLU A 298 -15.59 16.11 4.39
C GLU A 298 -15.65 17.19 5.49
N GLY A 299 -15.22 18.42 5.19
CA GLY A 299 -15.24 19.54 6.13
C GLY A 299 -14.20 20.63 5.84
N ASP A 300 -14.38 21.81 6.44
CA ASP A 300 -13.63 23.02 6.11
C ASP A 300 -12.24 23.15 6.78
N ASP A 301 -11.98 22.45 7.88
CA ASP A 301 -10.68 22.56 8.58
C ASP A 301 -9.66 21.52 8.07
N ALA A 302 -9.24 21.70 6.82
CA ALA A 302 -8.19 20.90 6.18
C ALA A 302 -6.78 21.13 6.75
N SER A 303 -6.64 21.92 7.83
CA SER A 303 -5.35 22.34 8.37
C SER A 303 -4.92 21.59 9.63
N GLN A 304 -5.86 20.93 10.30
CA GLN A 304 -5.65 20.20 11.54
C GLN A 304 -5.25 18.74 11.27
N SER A 305 -4.23 18.24 11.97
CA SER A 305 -3.83 16.81 11.99
C SER A 305 -4.65 16.01 13.00
N ALA A 306 -4.72 14.68 12.84
CA ALA A 306 -5.33 13.81 13.84
C ALA A 306 -4.61 13.95 15.20
N ALA A 307 -3.29 14.13 15.19
CA ALA A 307 -2.49 14.30 16.39
C ALA A 307 -2.80 15.61 17.12
N GLU A 308 -3.14 16.70 16.42
CA GLU A 308 -3.63 17.90 17.08
C GLU A 308 -4.97 17.64 17.78
N ILE A 309 -5.90 16.91 17.13
CA ILE A 309 -7.20 16.57 17.71
C ILE A 309 -6.99 15.75 18.98
N VAL A 310 -6.18 14.69 18.92
CA VAL A 310 -5.82 13.85 20.07
C VAL A 310 -5.14 14.67 21.17
N TYR A 311 -4.16 15.51 20.83
CA TYR A 311 -3.44 16.34 21.79
C TYR A 311 -4.37 17.29 22.54
N LYS A 312 -5.19 18.06 21.80
CA LYS A 312 -6.17 18.99 22.38
C LYS A 312 -7.18 18.27 23.28
N ALA A 313 -7.70 17.13 22.83
CA ALA A 313 -8.65 16.34 23.63
C ALA A 313 -8.01 15.84 24.94
N LEU A 314 -6.80 15.26 24.88
CA LEU A 314 -6.11 14.76 26.07
C LEU A 314 -5.73 15.87 27.05
N VAL A 315 -5.32 17.05 26.55
CA VAL A 315 -5.03 18.22 27.40
C VAL A 315 -6.30 18.78 28.01
N GLY A 316 -7.37 18.93 27.22
CA GLY A 316 -8.67 19.42 27.68
C GLY A 316 -9.28 18.56 28.79
N LEU A 317 -9.16 17.23 28.67
CA LEU A 317 -9.58 16.27 29.69
C LEU A 317 -8.63 16.17 30.89
N GLY A 318 -7.50 16.88 30.89
CA GLY A 318 -6.50 16.82 31.95
C GLY A 318 -5.82 15.45 32.07
N LEU A 319 -5.83 14.66 30.99
CA LEU A 319 -5.10 13.39 30.87
C LEU A 319 -3.64 13.59 30.48
N LEU A 320 -3.35 14.68 29.76
CA LEU A 320 -2.02 15.07 29.34
C LEU A 320 -1.74 16.51 29.77
N GLU A 321 -0.54 16.77 30.27
CA GLU A 321 -0.09 18.14 30.54
C GLU A 321 0.34 18.82 29.23
N GLY A 322 -0.14 20.04 29.00
CA GLY A 322 0.28 20.85 27.86
C GLY A 322 1.76 21.21 27.96
N LYS A 323 2.54 20.90 26.91
CA LYS A 323 3.99 21.16 26.88
C LYS A 323 4.34 21.86 25.58
N ALA A 324 5.17 22.90 25.66
CA ALA A 324 5.62 23.67 24.49
C ALA A 324 6.28 22.80 23.39
N ALA A 325 6.95 21.71 23.78
CA ALA A 325 7.53 20.78 22.79
C ALA A 325 6.46 19.96 22.05
N TYR A 326 5.31 19.68 22.68
CA TYR A 326 4.20 18.94 22.06
C TYR A 326 3.43 19.85 21.11
N GLU A 327 3.18 21.10 21.52
CA GLU A 327 2.60 22.13 20.64
C GLU A 327 3.44 22.33 19.38
N LYS A 328 4.76 22.49 19.51
CA LYS A 328 5.65 22.61 18.35
C LYS A 328 5.67 21.36 17.47
N ALA A 329 5.54 20.17 18.06
CA ALA A 329 5.44 18.93 17.30
C ALA A 329 4.14 18.86 16.48
N VAL A 330 3.03 19.30 17.09
CA VAL A 330 1.72 19.43 16.43
C VAL A 330 1.77 20.48 15.33
N ASP A 331 2.32 21.68 15.59
CA ASP A 331 2.45 22.74 14.58
C ASP A 331 3.28 22.29 13.38
N PHE A 332 4.38 21.57 13.64
CA PHE A 332 5.20 20.96 12.59
C PHE A 332 4.37 19.99 11.74
N LEU A 333 3.61 19.11 12.39
CA LEU A 333 2.82 18.09 11.70
C LEU A 333 1.66 18.70 10.89
N ASN A 334 0.91 19.63 11.47
CA ASN A 334 -0.14 20.38 10.77
C ASN A 334 0.39 21.06 9.51
N ALA A 335 1.60 21.65 9.59
CA ALA A 335 2.21 22.28 8.43
C ALA A 335 2.50 21.24 7.33
N ILE A 336 3.09 20.09 7.66
CA ILE A 336 3.45 19.09 6.65
C ILE A 336 2.23 18.42 6.02
N ASP A 337 1.19 18.14 6.81
CA ASP A 337 -0.05 17.51 6.34
C ASP A 337 -0.91 18.44 5.51
N SER A 338 -0.88 19.74 5.80
CA SER A 338 -1.54 20.76 4.98
C SER A 338 -0.71 21.20 3.77
N GLY A 339 0.46 20.60 3.52
CA GLY A 339 1.36 20.97 2.42
C GLY A 339 2.03 22.35 2.59
N LYS A 340 2.01 22.90 3.80
CA LYS A 340 2.73 24.12 4.20
C LYS A 340 4.18 23.78 4.56
N ILE A 341 5.02 24.82 4.60
CA ILE A 341 6.40 24.69 5.05
C ILE A 341 6.41 24.92 6.57
N PRO A 342 6.95 24.00 7.39
CA PRO A 342 6.95 24.15 8.84
C PRO A 342 7.96 25.21 9.26
N GLY A 343 7.49 26.40 9.63
CA GLY A 343 8.32 27.52 10.07
C GLY A 343 8.30 28.71 9.10
N THR A 344 9.30 29.58 9.20
CA THR A 344 9.38 30.80 8.39
C THR A 344 10.59 30.72 7.46
N ILE A 345 10.34 30.82 6.16
CA ILE A 345 11.35 30.95 5.11
C ILE A 345 10.77 31.83 4.01
N THR A 346 11.56 32.77 3.50
CA THR A 346 11.12 33.63 2.40
C THR A 346 11.17 32.87 1.08
N ARG A 347 10.38 33.31 0.09
CA ARG A 347 10.34 32.70 -1.25
C ARG A 347 11.74 32.65 -1.89
N ASP A 348 12.53 33.70 -1.72
CA ASP A 348 13.87 33.80 -2.30
C ASP A 348 14.88 32.84 -1.64
N GLU A 349 14.66 32.48 -0.37
CA GLU A 349 15.50 31.53 0.35
C GLU A 349 15.15 30.07 0.06
N MET A 350 13.92 29.77 -0.39
CA MET A 350 13.43 28.40 -0.56
C MET A 350 14.31 27.55 -1.49
N PRO A 351 14.69 27.99 -2.71
CA PRO A 351 15.48 27.16 -3.61
C PRO A 351 16.86 26.82 -3.04
N ASN A 352 17.49 27.78 -2.36
CA ASN A 352 18.78 27.58 -1.70
C ASN A 352 18.65 26.61 -0.51
N PHE A 353 17.62 26.77 0.31
CA PHE A 353 17.31 25.82 1.37
C PHE A 353 17.06 24.42 0.82
N PHE A 354 16.28 24.29 -0.25
CA PHE A 354 15.96 23.00 -0.85
C PHE A 354 17.21 22.25 -1.29
N ARG A 355 18.07 22.92 -2.06
CA ARG A 355 19.30 22.33 -2.61
C ARG A 355 20.29 21.93 -1.52
N ASN A 356 20.45 22.78 -0.50
CA ASN A 356 21.63 22.72 0.37
C ASN A 356 21.33 22.26 1.81
N LYS A 357 20.10 22.45 2.29
CA LYS A 357 19.77 22.28 3.72
C LYS A 357 18.61 21.32 3.98
N PHE A 358 17.67 21.18 3.04
CA PHE A 358 16.44 20.39 3.22
C PHE A 358 16.74 18.96 3.67
N ALA A 359 17.63 18.24 2.98
CA ALA A 359 17.97 16.87 3.33
C ALA A 359 18.54 16.71 4.75
N GLN A 360 19.07 17.79 5.34
CA GLN A 360 19.71 17.82 6.65
C GLN A 360 18.82 18.41 7.74
N SER A 361 17.58 18.79 7.44
CA SER A 361 16.64 19.39 8.40
C SER A 361 15.61 18.37 8.88
N LEU A 362 14.86 18.71 9.94
CA LEU A 362 13.74 17.88 10.39
C LEU A 362 12.70 17.72 9.26
N TYR A 363 12.43 18.80 8.54
CA TYR A 363 11.45 18.82 7.45
C TYR A 363 11.81 17.86 6.32
N GLY A 364 13.07 17.82 5.87
CA GLY A 364 13.45 16.87 4.82
C GLY A 364 13.51 15.41 5.27
N LEU A 365 13.60 15.16 6.58
CA LEU A 365 13.65 13.83 7.15
C LEU A 365 12.28 13.29 7.60
N GLN A 366 11.19 14.06 7.45
CA GLN A 366 9.87 13.76 8.03
C GLN A 366 9.35 12.34 7.75
N GLU A 367 9.58 11.80 6.54
CA GLU A 367 9.10 10.46 6.12
C GLU A 367 9.74 9.31 6.92
N PHE A 368 10.82 9.61 7.66
CA PHE A 368 11.60 8.63 8.41
C PHE A 368 11.52 8.84 9.92
N LEU A 369 10.79 9.85 10.39
CA LEU A 369 10.69 10.15 11.82
C LEU A 369 9.57 9.33 12.47
N THR A 370 9.80 8.95 13.72
CA THR A 370 8.74 8.51 14.64
C THR A 370 8.17 9.71 15.40
N GLY A 371 6.99 9.56 16.00
CA GLY A 371 6.44 10.60 16.89
C GLY A 371 7.40 10.95 18.04
N GLU A 372 8.19 9.97 18.53
CA GLU A 372 9.22 10.23 19.54
C GLU A 372 10.39 11.06 19.02
N ASP A 373 10.81 10.83 17.77
CA ASP A 373 11.91 11.60 17.17
C ASP A 373 11.53 13.08 17.05
N ILE A 374 10.28 13.35 16.63
CA ILE A 374 9.73 14.71 16.49
C ILE A 374 9.67 15.41 17.86
N ILE A 375 9.09 14.77 18.86
CA ILE A 375 9.01 15.33 20.23
C ILE A 375 10.40 15.56 20.81
N THR A 376 11.31 14.60 20.66
CA THR A 376 12.69 14.69 21.17
C THR A 376 13.42 15.88 20.56
N PHE A 377 13.27 16.08 19.25
CA PHE A 377 13.83 17.23 18.56
C PHE A 377 13.36 18.57 19.16
N PHE A 378 12.06 18.72 19.41
CA PHE A 378 11.52 19.95 19.98
C PHE A 378 11.83 20.14 21.47
N LYS A 379 11.94 19.05 22.25
CA LYS A 379 12.45 19.10 23.63
C LYS A 379 13.89 19.64 23.70
N MET A 380 14.66 19.46 22.62
CA MET A 380 16.02 19.99 22.49
C MET A 380 16.07 21.42 21.94
N GLY A 381 14.92 22.08 21.73
CA GLY A 381 14.84 23.44 21.19
C GLY A 381 15.13 23.53 19.69
N GLY A 382 15.04 22.43 18.95
CA GLY A 382 15.30 22.42 17.51
C GLY A 382 14.27 23.24 16.71
N LYS A 383 14.70 23.74 15.54
CA LYS A 383 13.84 24.40 14.55
C LYS A 383 13.79 23.60 13.24
N PRO A 384 12.60 23.36 12.68
CA PRO A 384 12.41 22.34 11.63
C PRO A 384 13.14 22.61 10.30
N LEU A 385 13.49 23.86 10.01
CA LEU A 385 14.21 24.29 8.80
C LEU A 385 15.72 24.47 9.02
N GLU A 386 16.23 24.29 10.24
CA GLU A 386 17.66 24.35 10.52
C GLU A 386 18.32 22.99 10.28
N VAL A 387 19.62 23.01 9.96
CA VAL A 387 20.44 21.80 9.85
C VAL A 387 20.52 21.13 11.22
N LEU A 388 20.27 19.82 11.28
CA LEU A 388 20.35 19.07 12.53
C LEU A 388 21.77 19.12 13.12
N ILE A 389 21.89 19.51 14.40
CA ILE A 389 23.16 19.41 15.13
C ILE A 389 23.45 17.96 15.53
N ASP A 390 24.72 17.62 15.79
CA ASP A 390 25.13 16.24 16.11
C ASP A 390 24.37 15.64 17.29
N LYS A 391 24.06 16.45 18.31
CA LYS A 391 23.27 16.00 19.46
C LYS A 391 21.87 15.54 19.02
N GLN A 392 21.23 16.25 18.08
CA GLN A 392 19.91 15.89 17.55
C GLN A 392 20.01 14.64 16.67
N LYS A 393 20.99 14.57 15.77
CA LYS A 393 21.23 13.39 14.91
C LYS A 393 21.41 12.11 15.73
N LYS A 394 22.11 12.20 16.87
CA LYS A 394 22.32 11.07 17.80
C LYS A 394 21.06 10.70 18.59
N ALA A 395 20.21 11.67 18.89
CA ALA A 395 18.98 11.45 19.66
C ALA A 395 17.86 10.83 18.78
N ILE A 396 17.80 11.20 17.50
CA ILE A 396 16.82 10.72 16.54
C ILE A 396 17.15 9.28 16.12
N ARG A 397 16.21 8.36 16.33
CA ARG A 397 16.36 6.93 16.06
C ARG A 397 15.95 6.56 14.64
N THR A 398 14.97 7.25 14.06
CA THR A 398 14.36 7.00 12.74
C THR A 398 13.70 5.64 12.57
N LYS A 399 12.70 5.58 11.70
CA LYS A 399 12.11 4.34 11.18
C LYS A 399 13.08 3.70 10.18
N GLY A 400 13.18 2.37 10.22
CA GLY A 400 13.98 1.61 9.25
C GLY A 400 15.50 1.63 9.47
N PHE A 401 16.18 0.70 8.78
CA PHE A 401 17.58 0.29 8.92
C PHE A 401 17.95 -0.50 10.19
N SER A 402 18.36 -1.75 9.96
CA SER A 402 18.96 -2.63 10.98
C SER A 402 20.49 -2.49 11.06
N LYS A 403 21.14 -1.90 10.04
CA LYS A 403 22.61 -1.79 9.94
C LYS A 403 23.05 -0.48 9.28
N VAL A 404 24.01 0.20 9.93
CA VAL A 404 24.76 1.37 9.44
C VAL A 404 26.25 1.04 9.46
N LYS A 405 27.07 1.76 8.68
CA LYS A 405 28.53 1.58 8.71
C LYS A 405 29.09 2.11 10.05
N GLU A 406 30.26 1.62 10.44
CA GLU A 406 30.96 2.11 11.63
C GLU A 406 31.23 3.62 11.47
N GLY A 407 30.86 4.41 12.50
CA GLY A 407 30.98 5.87 12.49
C GLY A 407 29.83 6.64 11.82
N GLU A 408 28.84 5.97 11.22
CA GLU A 408 27.68 6.62 10.56
C GLU A 408 26.41 6.50 11.42
N THR A 409 25.64 7.58 11.58
CA THR A 409 24.31 7.50 12.20
C THR A 409 23.25 7.04 11.19
N LYS A 410 22.12 6.49 11.65
CA LYS A 410 20.98 6.20 10.77
C LYS A 410 20.48 7.44 10.04
N VAL A 411 20.52 8.59 10.72
CA VAL A 411 20.15 9.89 10.18
C VAL A 411 21.06 10.26 9.00
N ASP A 412 22.38 10.09 9.11
CA ASP A 412 23.30 10.41 8.00
C ASP A 412 23.00 9.62 6.72
N LYS A 413 22.58 8.37 6.87
CA LYS A 413 22.16 7.53 5.74
C LYS A 413 20.86 8.03 5.10
N TRP A 414 19.91 8.51 5.91
CA TRP A 414 18.69 9.14 5.41
C TRP A 414 18.97 10.48 4.75
N ILE A 415 19.84 11.32 5.32
CA ILE A 415 20.30 12.58 4.71
C ILE A 415 20.81 12.33 3.29
N LYS A 416 21.68 11.33 3.08
CA LYS A 416 22.19 10.98 1.74
C LYS A 416 21.07 10.61 0.77
N LYS A 417 20.14 9.74 1.19
CA LYS A 417 19.00 9.31 0.36
C LYS A 417 18.06 10.46 0.02
N VAL A 418 17.81 11.36 0.96
CA VAL A 418 16.97 12.54 0.72
C VAL A 418 17.69 13.49 -0.22
N GLN A 419 19.00 13.71 -0.04
CA GLN A 419 19.79 14.53 -0.96
C GLN A 419 19.75 13.99 -2.40
N GLU A 420 19.90 12.68 -2.59
CA GLU A 420 19.75 12.05 -3.92
C GLU A 420 18.35 12.26 -4.53
N LYS A 421 17.30 12.36 -3.71
CA LYS A 421 15.94 12.72 -4.18
C LYS A 421 15.85 14.21 -4.50
N VAL A 422 16.47 15.08 -3.70
CA VAL A 422 16.55 16.53 -3.93
C VAL A 422 17.24 16.80 -5.26
N ASP A 423 18.44 16.26 -5.48
CA ASP A 423 19.25 16.51 -6.67
C ASP A 423 18.51 16.08 -7.94
N ARG A 424 17.85 14.91 -7.91
CA ARG A 424 17.01 14.44 -9.02
C ARG A 424 15.76 15.30 -9.24
N SER A 425 15.13 15.77 -8.16
CA SER A 425 13.96 16.66 -8.26
C SER A 425 14.35 17.99 -8.88
N VAL A 426 15.47 18.56 -8.45
CA VAL A 426 16.04 19.79 -8.99
C VAL A 426 16.31 19.65 -10.48
N ALA A 427 17.04 18.61 -10.89
CA ALA A 427 17.35 18.38 -12.30
C ALA A 427 16.09 18.18 -13.16
N ALA A 428 15.10 17.44 -12.65
CA ALA A 428 13.82 17.24 -13.35
C ALA A 428 13.04 18.56 -13.49
N ILE A 429 12.96 19.36 -12.43
CA ILE A 429 12.28 20.67 -12.45
C ILE A 429 12.98 21.62 -13.43
N GLU A 430 14.31 21.74 -13.37
CA GLU A 430 15.07 22.60 -14.29
C GLU A 430 14.85 22.20 -15.76
N LYS A 431 14.83 20.90 -16.04
CA LYS A 431 14.50 20.38 -17.37
C LYS A 431 13.08 20.74 -17.79
N LEU A 432 12.07 20.46 -16.96
CA LEU A 432 10.67 20.80 -17.24
C LEU A 432 10.49 22.31 -17.49
N VAL A 433 11.18 23.16 -16.74
CA VAL A 433 11.17 24.61 -16.95
C VAL A 433 11.79 24.99 -18.29
N ALA A 434 12.94 24.40 -18.63
CA ALA A 434 13.61 24.63 -19.92
C ALA A 434 12.75 24.17 -21.12
N ASP A 435 12.03 23.06 -20.94
CA ASP A 435 11.10 22.50 -21.93
C ASP A 435 9.79 23.31 -22.03
N GLY A 436 9.60 24.34 -21.19
CA GLY A 436 8.40 25.17 -21.19
C GLY A 436 7.18 24.51 -20.54
N CYS A 437 7.38 23.55 -19.63
CA CYS A 437 6.34 22.87 -18.87
C CYS A 437 5.89 23.66 -17.63
N VAL A 438 5.53 24.93 -17.83
CA VAL A 438 5.12 25.87 -16.76
C VAL A 438 3.87 26.62 -17.21
N LEU A 439 2.96 26.89 -16.26
CA LEU A 439 1.85 27.82 -16.44
C LEU A 439 2.11 29.08 -15.61
N GLU A 440 1.82 30.24 -16.18
CA GLU A 440 1.73 31.50 -15.45
C GLU A 440 0.24 31.84 -15.32
N THR A 441 -0.29 31.78 -14.11
CA THR A 441 -1.73 31.95 -13.84
C THR A 441 -1.97 33.15 -12.94
N GLU A 442 -3.07 33.87 -13.16
CA GLU A 442 -3.44 35.01 -12.31
C GLU A 442 -3.83 34.54 -10.90
N LYS A 443 -4.60 33.44 -10.82
CA LYS A 443 -5.13 32.94 -9.55
C LYS A 443 -4.18 32.03 -8.80
N TYR A 444 -3.43 31.16 -9.47
CA TYR A 444 -2.62 30.11 -8.82
C TYR A 444 -1.11 30.37 -8.92
N GLY A 445 -0.69 31.55 -9.39
CA GLY A 445 0.71 31.90 -9.57
C GLY A 445 1.40 31.03 -10.63
N ARG A 446 2.66 30.70 -10.39
CA ARG A 446 3.49 29.90 -11.29
C ARG A 446 3.32 28.42 -10.97
N VAL A 447 2.81 27.67 -11.93
CA VAL A 447 2.46 26.25 -11.76
C VAL A 447 3.40 25.39 -12.59
N LEU A 448 4.09 24.44 -11.96
CA LEU A 448 4.91 23.46 -12.66
C LEU A 448 4.03 22.31 -13.19
N VAL A 449 4.21 21.92 -14.45
CA VAL A 449 3.51 20.78 -15.06
C VAL A 449 4.48 19.62 -15.25
N ASP A 450 4.33 18.57 -14.46
CA ASP A 450 5.16 17.37 -14.48
C ASP A 450 4.47 16.24 -15.26
N ILE A 451 4.75 16.21 -16.55
CA ILE A 451 4.25 15.22 -17.51
C ILE A 451 5.06 13.93 -17.33
N GLY A 452 4.38 12.82 -17.02
CA GLY A 452 4.98 11.53 -16.67
C GLY A 452 5.40 11.41 -15.20
N GLY A 453 5.20 12.48 -14.40
CA GLY A 453 5.54 12.55 -12.97
C GLY A 453 6.96 12.12 -12.64
N THR A 454 7.90 12.88 -13.21
CA THR A 454 9.35 12.70 -13.16
C THR A 454 10.00 13.29 -11.92
N VAL A 455 9.33 14.19 -11.18
CA VAL A 455 9.88 14.90 -10.01
C VAL A 455 9.72 14.04 -8.74
N PRO A 456 10.79 13.45 -8.17
CA PRO A 456 10.67 12.46 -7.08
C PRO A 456 10.05 12.97 -5.77
N LEU A 457 10.21 14.25 -5.45
CA LEU A 457 9.63 14.90 -4.27
C LEU A 457 8.38 15.74 -4.62
N THR A 458 7.83 15.54 -5.82
CA THR A 458 6.51 16.02 -6.29
C THR A 458 6.24 17.51 -5.98
N ALA A 459 5.02 17.83 -5.53
CA ALA A 459 4.58 19.19 -5.23
C ALA A 459 5.47 19.89 -4.18
N ARG A 460 6.06 19.14 -3.23
CA ARG A 460 6.96 19.69 -2.22
C ARG A 460 8.23 20.27 -2.86
N ALA A 461 8.80 19.56 -3.83
CA ALA A 461 9.96 20.07 -4.57
C ALA A 461 9.62 21.28 -5.41
N ALA A 462 8.49 21.25 -6.13
CA ALA A 462 8.02 22.39 -6.90
C ALA A 462 7.86 23.63 -6.01
N LYS A 463 7.18 23.49 -4.86
CA LYS A 463 7.00 24.57 -3.89
C LYS A 463 8.32 25.13 -3.37
N LEU A 464 9.23 24.25 -2.95
CA LEU A 464 10.55 24.67 -2.46
C LEU A 464 11.46 25.21 -3.57
N MET A 465 11.12 25.00 -4.83
CA MET A 465 11.75 25.62 -6.00
C MET A 465 11.04 26.91 -6.46
N GLY A 466 10.06 27.38 -5.70
CA GLY A 466 9.43 28.69 -5.88
C GLY A 466 8.16 28.68 -6.73
N PHE A 467 7.54 27.52 -6.98
CA PHE A 467 6.25 27.39 -7.66
C PHE A 467 5.10 27.39 -6.66
N GLU A 468 4.00 28.07 -6.97
CA GLU A 468 2.78 28.14 -6.15
C GLU A 468 1.78 27.03 -6.48
N GLY A 469 1.99 26.32 -7.59
CA GLY A 469 1.21 25.14 -7.95
C GLY A 469 2.03 24.06 -8.63
N TYR A 470 1.46 22.87 -8.66
CA TYR A 470 2.04 21.69 -9.26
C TYR A 470 0.95 20.78 -9.84
N ILE A 471 1.14 20.37 -11.10
CA ILE A 471 0.33 19.36 -11.77
C ILE A 471 1.21 18.14 -12.01
N ASN A 472 0.81 16.98 -11.52
CA ASN A 472 1.38 15.69 -11.90
C ASN A 472 0.42 15.00 -12.87
N TRP A 473 0.85 14.76 -14.10
CA TRP A 473 0.02 14.19 -15.16
C TRP A 473 0.64 12.89 -15.67
N LYS A 474 -0.03 11.76 -15.44
CA LYS A 474 0.43 10.42 -15.82
C LYS A 474 -0.70 9.61 -16.46
N PRO A 475 -1.04 9.88 -17.72
CA PRO A 475 -2.17 9.23 -18.37
C PRO A 475 -1.95 7.72 -18.53
N GLU A 476 -0.71 7.26 -18.67
CA GLU A 476 -0.36 5.83 -18.75
C GLU A 476 -0.66 5.09 -17.44
N ASP A 477 -0.55 5.78 -16.31
CA ASP A 477 -0.91 5.27 -14.97
C ASP A 477 -2.37 5.61 -14.62
N MET A 478 -3.15 6.17 -15.56
CA MET A 478 -4.51 6.71 -15.36
C MET A 478 -4.60 7.70 -14.18
N PHE A 479 -3.55 8.50 -13.95
CA PHE A 479 -3.40 9.30 -12.75
C PHE A 479 -3.19 10.79 -13.05
N PHE A 480 -3.79 11.63 -12.20
CA PHE A 480 -3.43 13.05 -12.11
C PHE A 480 -3.51 13.55 -10.66
N MET A 481 -2.76 14.62 -10.38
CA MET A 481 -2.84 15.36 -9.13
C MET A 481 -2.57 16.84 -9.40
N VAL A 482 -3.43 17.71 -8.88
CA VAL A 482 -3.25 19.17 -8.89
C VAL A 482 -3.13 19.64 -7.46
N VAL A 483 -2.09 20.42 -7.19
CA VAL A 483 -1.83 21.05 -5.89
C VAL A 483 -1.60 22.53 -6.12
N ALA A 484 -2.20 23.40 -5.31
CA ALA A 484 -1.97 24.84 -5.36
C ALA A 484 -2.01 25.44 -3.95
N ASP A 485 -1.28 26.54 -3.75
CA ASP A 485 -1.31 27.31 -2.52
C ASP A 485 -2.66 28.00 -2.30
N ASN A 486 -3.28 28.45 -3.39
CA ASN A 486 -4.63 29.02 -3.38
C ASN A 486 -5.69 27.93 -3.53
N LYS A 487 -6.87 28.14 -2.92
CA LYS A 487 -8.00 27.21 -2.99
C LYS A 487 -8.40 26.93 -4.44
N ILE A 488 -8.28 25.68 -4.85
CA ILE A 488 -8.80 25.15 -6.12
C ILE A 488 -10.33 25.28 -6.09
N ASP A 489 -10.97 25.95 -7.03
CA ASP A 489 -12.43 26.18 -7.06
C ASP A 489 -13.16 25.46 -8.18
N PHE A 490 -12.46 24.62 -8.92
CA PHE A 490 -13.03 23.73 -9.93
C PHE A 490 -13.00 22.27 -9.45
N GLU A 491 -13.82 21.44 -10.09
CA GLU A 491 -13.93 20.00 -9.81
C GLU A 491 -14.07 19.24 -11.12
N PHE A 492 -13.60 18.00 -11.12
CA PHE A 492 -13.76 17.07 -12.25
C PHE A 492 -14.52 15.84 -11.78
N LYS A 493 -15.34 15.25 -12.67
CA LYS A 493 -16.07 14.01 -12.35
C LYS A 493 -15.15 12.86 -11.94
N ASP A 494 -13.95 12.83 -12.52
CA ASP A 494 -12.95 11.81 -12.23
C ASP A 494 -12.00 12.23 -11.10
N GLY A 495 -12.12 13.45 -10.58
CA GLY A 495 -11.32 13.96 -9.47
C GLY A 495 -12.05 13.83 -8.13
N ILE A 496 -11.27 13.73 -7.05
CA ILE A 496 -11.74 13.92 -5.69
C ILE A 496 -10.88 14.99 -5.03
N ARG A 497 -11.55 15.92 -4.35
CA ARG A 497 -10.90 16.96 -3.57
C ARG A 497 -10.44 16.38 -2.25
N VAL A 498 -9.14 16.49 -1.99
CA VAL A 498 -8.53 16.12 -0.71
C VAL A 498 -7.76 17.35 -0.23
N ARG A 499 -8.35 18.11 0.69
CA ARG A 499 -7.80 19.40 1.16
C ARG A 499 -7.62 20.40 -0.01
N ASN A 500 -6.41 20.92 -0.18
CA ASN A 500 -6.01 21.81 -1.28
C ASN A 500 -5.48 21.03 -2.51
N MET A 501 -5.78 19.74 -2.60
CA MET A 501 -5.39 18.89 -3.71
C MET A 501 -6.62 18.38 -4.44
N LEU A 502 -6.51 18.30 -5.76
CA LEU A 502 -7.46 17.57 -6.61
C LEU A 502 -6.71 16.37 -7.17
N ILE A 503 -7.07 15.18 -6.71
CA ILE A 503 -6.44 13.91 -7.10
C ILE A 503 -7.41 13.07 -7.89
N LYS A 504 -6.90 12.22 -8.79
CA LYS A 504 -7.71 11.22 -9.46
C LYS A 504 -8.45 10.33 -8.46
N LYS A 505 -9.74 10.10 -8.68
CA LYS A 505 -10.57 9.15 -7.92
C LYS A 505 -10.22 7.71 -8.30
N ASP A 506 -10.02 6.85 -7.31
CA ASP A 506 -9.73 5.44 -7.52
C ASP A 506 -10.90 4.70 -8.19
N GLY A 507 -10.58 3.73 -9.05
CA GLY A 507 -11.56 2.85 -9.70
C GLY A 507 -12.41 3.50 -10.80
N THR A 508 -12.22 4.79 -11.09
CA THR A 508 -12.86 5.45 -12.25
C THR A 508 -11.90 5.53 -13.43
N GLU A 509 -12.41 5.57 -14.65
CA GLU A 509 -11.64 5.86 -15.85
C GLU A 509 -11.11 7.30 -15.82
N LEU A 510 -9.97 7.58 -16.46
CA LEU A 510 -9.48 8.94 -16.67
C LEU A 510 -10.05 9.49 -17.99
N LYS A 511 -11.09 10.32 -17.91
CA LYS A 511 -11.75 10.91 -19.09
C LYS A 511 -11.30 12.34 -19.37
N ILE A 512 -10.94 13.08 -18.32
CA ILE A 512 -10.37 14.42 -18.49
C ILE A 512 -8.98 14.33 -19.12
N GLY A 513 -8.62 15.30 -19.94
CA GLY A 513 -7.26 15.48 -20.45
C GLY A 513 -6.48 16.55 -19.68
N LEU A 514 -5.16 16.62 -19.93
CA LEU A 514 -4.32 17.69 -19.39
C LEU A 514 -4.83 19.08 -19.83
N GLY A 515 -5.37 19.18 -21.05
CA GLY A 515 -5.94 20.42 -21.57
C GLY A 515 -7.10 20.96 -20.74
N ASP A 516 -7.95 20.08 -20.19
CA ASP A 516 -9.06 20.49 -19.32
C ASP A 516 -8.53 21.08 -18.01
N ILE A 517 -7.55 20.42 -17.39
CA ILE A 517 -6.90 20.90 -16.17
C ILE A 517 -6.22 22.26 -16.41
N VAL A 518 -5.46 22.38 -17.51
CA VAL A 518 -4.75 23.62 -17.85
C VAL A 518 -5.73 24.76 -18.08
N LYS A 519 -6.84 24.51 -18.78
CA LYS A 519 -7.88 25.51 -19.04
C LYS A 519 -8.48 26.06 -17.74
N GLU A 520 -8.84 25.19 -16.80
CA GLU A 520 -9.36 25.60 -15.49
C GLU A 520 -8.32 26.35 -14.64
N MET A 521 -7.05 25.97 -14.73
CA MET A 521 -5.98 26.64 -13.97
C MET A 521 -5.58 28.01 -14.55
N THR A 522 -5.50 28.14 -15.87
CA THR A 522 -5.04 29.39 -16.50
C THR A 522 -6.15 30.44 -16.62
N GLY A 523 -7.41 30.01 -16.77
CA GLY A 523 -8.51 30.90 -17.16
C GLY A 523 -8.22 31.60 -18.50
N GLU A 524 -8.88 32.75 -18.73
CA GLU A 524 -8.75 33.51 -19.98
C GLU A 524 -7.41 34.25 -20.14
N LYS A 525 -6.77 34.62 -19.02
CA LYS A 525 -5.58 35.50 -19.01
C LYS A 525 -4.27 34.78 -18.72
N GLY A 526 -4.31 33.51 -18.33
CA GLY A 526 -3.09 32.76 -18.03
C GLY A 526 -2.26 32.47 -19.28
N ARG A 527 -0.95 32.29 -19.09
CA ARG A 527 -0.02 31.89 -20.15
C ARG A 527 0.36 30.44 -19.98
N VAL A 528 0.15 29.66 -21.02
CA VAL A 528 0.58 28.27 -21.11
C VAL A 528 1.97 28.24 -21.75
N GLY A 529 2.93 27.61 -21.08
CA GLY A 529 4.27 27.39 -21.62
C GLY A 529 4.26 26.45 -22.83
N GLU A 530 5.25 26.63 -23.71
CA GLU A 530 5.29 25.98 -25.02
C GLU A 530 5.34 24.45 -24.95
N GLY A 531 6.04 23.89 -23.96
CA GLY A 531 6.08 22.44 -23.72
C GLY A 531 4.70 21.86 -23.41
N VAL A 532 3.91 22.56 -22.60
CA VAL A 532 2.55 22.14 -22.26
C VAL A 532 1.63 22.24 -23.47
N LYS A 533 1.72 23.32 -24.26
CA LYS A 533 0.94 23.47 -25.50
C LYS A 533 1.24 22.36 -26.49
N ASN A 534 2.51 22.11 -26.78
CA ASN A 534 2.94 21.06 -27.70
C ASN A 534 2.45 19.67 -27.26
N TYR A 535 2.41 19.40 -25.95
CA TYR A 535 1.85 18.16 -25.43
C TYR A 535 0.34 18.06 -25.65
N ILE A 536 -0.42 19.13 -25.37
CA ILE A 536 -1.89 19.14 -25.50
C ILE A 536 -2.33 19.05 -26.97
N GLU A 537 -1.71 19.84 -27.85
CA GLU A 537 -2.06 19.88 -29.28
C GLU A 537 -1.62 18.59 -30.00
N GLY A 538 -0.58 17.94 -29.48
CA GLY A 538 0.03 16.74 -30.06
C GLY A 538 0.54 16.96 -31.49
N PRO A 539 1.19 15.95 -32.09
CA PRO A 539 1.55 16.00 -33.52
C PRO A 539 0.32 15.94 -34.46
N LYS A 540 -0.86 15.57 -33.96
CA LYS A 540 -2.06 15.34 -34.80
C LYS A 540 -2.81 16.61 -35.22
N GLN A 541 -2.73 17.73 -34.49
CA GLN A 541 -3.42 18.98 -34.87
C GLN A 541 -2.64 19.89 -35.82
N LYS A 542 -1.34 19.68 -36.01
CA LYS A 542 -0.56 20.44 -37.01
C LYS A 542 -0.89 20.05 -38.45
N GLU A 543 -1.47 18.88 -38.68
CA GLU A 543 -1.92 18.45 -40.03
C GLU A 543 -3.23 19.13 -40.47
N GLU A 544 -4.07 19.60 -39.54
CA GLU A 544 -5.35 20.27 -39.87
C GLU A 544 -5.22 21.78 -40.12
N LYS A 545 -4.08 22.40 -39.78
CA LYS A 545 -3.83 23.84 -39.99
C LYS A 545 -3.13 24.21 -41.30
N GLY A 546 -3.02 23.28 -42.25
CA GLY A 546 -2.72 23.61 -43.65
C GLY A 546 -1.35 24.23 -43.91
N GLU A 547 -0.35 23.98 -43.07
CA GLU A 547 1.05 24.26 -43.41
C GLU A 547 1.63 23.01 -44.07
N ILE A 548 1.62 23.01 -45.40
CA ILE A 548 2.18 21.95 -46.24
C ILE A 548 3.70 22.00 -46.08
N VAL A 549 4.24 21.11 -45.26
CA VAL A 549 5.62 20.62 -45.41
C VAL A 549 5.52 19.19 -45.91
N GLU A 550 5.28 19.06 -47.21
CA GLU A 550 5.59 17.85 -47.95
C GLU A 550 7.11 17.70 -48.01
N THR A 551 7.66 16.92 -47.08
CA THR A 551 8.67 15.88 -47.29
C THR A 551 9.24 15.53 -45.92
N GLU A 552 8.70 14.51 -45.25
CA GLU A 552 9.43 13.72 -44.22
C GLU A 552 8.61 12.53 -43.63
N LYS A 553 7.43 12.19 -44.19
CA LYS A 553 6.57 11.10 -43.68
C LYS A 553 7.13 9.67 -43.84
N GLU A 554 8.31 9.48 -44.42
CA GLU A 554 9.06 8.20 -44.35
C GLU A 554 10.35 8.26 -43.50
N ALA A 555 10.75 9.43 -42.99
CA ALA A 555 11.99 9.58 -42.20
C ALA A 555 11.78 9.55 -40.67
N GLU A 556 10.54 9.60 -40.17
CA GLU A 556 10.30 9.72 -38.72
C GLU A 556 9.93 8.43 -37.99
N LYS A 557 9.67 7.32 -38.72
CA LYS A 557 9.64 5.98 -38.13
C LYS A 557 11.04 5.37 -37.89
N THR A 558 12.10 6.01 -38.37
CA THR A 558 13.48 5.54 -38.24
C THR A 558 14.29 6.29 -37.16
N LYS A 559 13.77 7.35 -36.53
CA LYS A 559 14.54 8.19 -35.58
C LYS A 559 14.92 7.55 -34.24
N ASN A 560 14.48 6.33 -33.92
CA ASN A 560 14.90 5.59 -32.71
C ASN A 560 15.68 4.29 -33.00
N LEU A 561 16.13 4.08 -34.24
CA LEU A 561 16.94 2.91 -34.60
C LEU A 561 18.43 3.23 -34.39
N VAL A 562 18.97 2.83 -33.24
CA VAL A 562 20.38 3.13 -32.88
C VAL A 562 21.23 1.86 -32.97
N TRP A 563 21.92 1.65 -34.08
CA TRP A 563 23.02 0.69 -34.11
C TRP A 563 24.26 1.34 -33.47
N TYR A 564 25.00 0.61 -32.63
CA TYR A 564 26.25 1.12 -32.04
C TYR A 564 27.35 0.05 -31.98
N GLU A 565 28.59 0.52 -31.89
CA GLU A 565 29.77 -0.34 -31.78
C GLU A 565 29.70 -1.18 -30.49
N GLY A 566 29.68 -2.51 -30.63
CA GLY A 566 29.53 -3.45 -29.51
C GLY A 566 28.08 -3.95 -29.27
N ILE A 567 27.09 -3.55 -30.07
CA ILE A 567 25.71 -4.05 -29.94
C ILE A 567 25.63 -5.58 -30.05
N LEU A 568 26.44 -6.19 -30.92
CA LEU A 568 26.49 -7.65 -31.08
C LEU A 568 26.94 -8.35 -29.80
N ASP A 569 27.97 -7.83 -29.11
CA ASP A 569 28.43 -8.38 -27.84
C ASP A 569 27.38 -8.19 -26.74
N ASP A 570 26.69 -7.05 -26.73
CA ASP A 570 25.63 -6.78 -25.78
C ASP A 570 24.41 -7.70 -26.00
N LEU A 571 24.04 -7.95 -27.25
CA LEU A 571 22.99 -8.90 -27.61
C LEU A 571 23.36 -10.34 -27.29
N LYS A 572 24.63 -10.72 -27.50
CA LYS A 572 25.16 -12.02 -27.07
C LYS A 572 25.01 -12.17 -25.55
N ILE A 573 25.46 -11.20 -24.77
CA ILE A 573 25.38 -11.25 -23.30
C ILE A 573 23.91 -11.28 -22.83
N ALA A 574 23.04 -10.49 -23.45
CA ALA A 574 21.61 -10.43 -23.12
C ALA A 574 20.89 -11.75 -23.44
N SER A 575 21.19 -12.39 -24.58
CA SER A 575 20.53 -13.63 -24.99
C SER A 575 21.08 -14.90 -24.32
N PHE A 576 22.29 -14.86 -23.74
CA PHE A 576 22.97 -16.01 -23.13
C PHE A 576 23.06 -15.98 -21.60
N LEU A 577 22.04 -15.45 -20.91
CA LEU A 577 22.09 -15.28 -19.45
C LEU A 577 22.65 -16.51 -18.70
N ASP A 578 23.81 -16.25 -18.08
CA ASP A 578 24.63 -16.94 -17.07
C ASP A 578 25.30 -18.30 -17.32
N LYS A 579 24.69 -19.29 -17.99
CA LYS A 579 25.28 -20.65 -18.01
C LYS A 579 26.40 -20.85 -19.05
N HIS A 580 26.50 -19.97 -20.04
CA HIS A 580 27.44 -20.09 -21.17
C HIS A 580 28.34 -18.86 -21.35
N LEU A 581 28.27 -17.91 -20.43
CA LEU A 581 29.10 -16.70 -20.45
C LEU A 581 30.41 -16.94 -19.70
N SER A 582 31.49 -16.31 -20.17
CA SER A 582 32.72 -16.22 -19.39
C SER A 582 32.49 -15.45 -18.08
N ARG A 583 33.39 -15.61 -17.11
CA ARG A 583 33.30 -14.91 -15.81
C ARG A 583 33.28 -13.38 -15.97
N GLU A 584 33.98 -12.85 -16.97
CA GLU A 584 34.01 -11.42 -17.28
C GLU A 584 32.70 -10.93 -17.89
N GLU A 585 32.10 -11.70 -18.80
CA GLU A 585 30.78 -11.42 -19.39
C GLU A 585 29.67 -11.50 -18.33
N LEU A 586 29.74 -12.50 -17.44
CA LEU A 586 28.85 -12.64 -16.27
C LEU A 586 28.86 -11.40 -15.37
N ASN A 587 30.06 -10.90 -15.05
CA ASN A 587 30.20 -9.72 -14.20
C ASN A 587 29.63 -8.45 -14.85
N ARG A 588 29.63 -8.39 -16.20
CA ARG A 588 29.11 -7.25 -16.97
C ARG A 588 27.63 -7.39 -17.35
N SER A 589 27.01 -8.55 -17.17
CA SER A 589 25.64 -8.81 -17.68
C SER A 589 24.60 -7.80 -17.18
N LYS A 590 24.64 -7.43 -15.90
CA LYS A 590 23.75 -6.41 -15.32
C LYS A 590 23.96 -5.02 -15.91
N GLU A 591 25.21 -4.68 -16.20
CA GLU A 591 25.56 -3.39 -16.82
C GLU A 591 25.10 -3.35 -18.27
N VAL A 592 25.30 -4.44 -19.03
CA VAL A 592 24.82 -4.60 -20.41
C VAL A 592 23.30 -4.46 -20.49
N MET A 593 22.56 -5.16 -19.63
CA MET A 593 21.10 -5.07 -19.61
C MET A 593 20.60 -3.66 -19.27
N LYS A 594 21.28 -2.96 -18.34
CA LYS A 594 20.98 -1.56 -18.02
C LYS A 594 21.27 -0.63 -19.21
N ARG A 595 22.39 -0.85 -19.91
CA ARG A 595 22.79 -0.07 -21.09
C ARG A 595 21.81 -0.27 -22.25
N LEU A 596 21.45 -1.52 -22.57
CA LEU A 596 20.50 -1.85 -23.63
C LEU A 596 19.15 -1.18 -23.38
N ARG A 597 18.59 -1.27 -22.17
CA ARG A 597 17.31 -0.60 -21.86
C ARG A 597 17.38 0.91 -21.82
N SER A 598 18.54 1.46 -21.46
CA SER A 598 18.75 2.91 -21.50
C SER A 598 18.81 3.43 -22.93
N LYS A 599 19.31 2.63 -23.89
CA LYS A 599 19.41 3.01 -25.31
C LYS A 599 18.18 2.61 -26.12
N PHE A 600 17.55 1.50 -25.77
CA PHE A 600 16.38 0.92 -26.41
C PHE A 600 15.29 0.74 -25.35
N PRO A 601 14.43 1.74 -25.13
CA PRO A 601 13.37 1.68 -24.13
C PRO A 601 12.41 0.49 -24.32
N ASN A 602 12.27 0.03 -25.56
CA ASN A 602 11.42 -1.11 -25.94
C ASN A 602 12.11 -2.48 -25.77
N PHE A 603 13.34 -2.53 -25.23
CA PHE A 603 14.06 -3.78 -25.05
C PHE A 603 13.41 -4.63 -23.94
N PRO A 604 12.95 -5.86 -24.25
CA PRO A 604 12.08 -6.62 -23.36
C PRO A 604 12.77 -7.15 -22.08
N LEU A 605 11.94 -7.61 -21.13
CA LEU A 605 12.40 -8.41 -19.98
C LEU A 605 12.75 -9.82 -20.45
N LEU A 606 13.93 -10.32 -20.06
CA LEU A 606 14.39 -11.67 -20.39
C LEU A 606 14.34 -12.57 -19.16
N SER A 607 14.01 -13.84 -19.34
CA SER A 607 13.86 -14.84 -18.28
C SER A 607 14.71 -16.08 -18.56
N GLN A 608 15.19 -16.73 -17.50
CA GLN A 608 15.85 -18.04 -17.57
C GLN A 608 14.88 -19.20 -17.28
N ASN A 609 13.64 -18.90 -16.87
CA ASN A 609 12.64 -19.92 -16.57
C ASN A 609 12.02 -20.41 -17.88
N GLU A 610 12.26 -21.68 -18.22
CA GLU A 610 11.75 -22.31 -19.43
C GLU A 610 10.22 -22.18 -19.53
N GLY A 611 9.73 -21.89 -20.74
CA GLY A 611 8.29 -21.78 -21.03
C GLY A 611 7.64 -20.45 -20.62
N THR A 612 8.41 -19.48 -20.10
CA THR A 612 7.91 -18.12 -19.86
C THR A 612 8.03 -17.24 -21.10
N GLU A 613 7.20 -16.20 -21.21
CA GLU A 613 7.30 -15.21 -22.31
C GLU A 613 8.70 -14.59 -22.42
N GLY A 614 9.33 -14.28 -21.28
CA GLY A 614 10.70 -13.77 -21.24
C GLY A 614 11.77 -14.79 -21.67
N ASP A 615 11.47 -16.10 -21.62
CA ASP A 615 12.34 -17.14 -22.16
C ASP A 615 12.17 -17.26 -23.68
N ASP A 616 10.93 -17.22 -24.19
CA ASP A 616 10.65 -17.19 -25.63
C ASP A 616 11.35 -16.00 -26.30
N ILE A 617 11.19 -14.80 -25.74
CA ILE A 617 11.86 -13.59 -26.24
C ILE A 617 13.39 -13.74 -26.22
N ARG A 618 13.95 -14.37 -25.17
CA ARG A 618 15.39 -14.64 -25.07
C ARG A 618 15.87 -15.59 -26.17
N GLN A 619 15.12 -16.66 -26.44
CA GLN A 619 15.43 -17.62 -27.50
C GLN A 619 15.35 -16.97 -28.88
N ARG A 620 14.32 -16.15 -29.12
CA ARG A 620 14.15 -15.35 -30.34
C ARG A 620 15.30 -14.36 -30.54
N LEU A 621 15.72 -13.67 -29.49
CA LEU A 621 16.88 -12.76 -29.53
C LEU A 621 18.19 -13.50 -29.84
N ARG A 622 18.40 -14.67 -29.24
CA ARG A 622 19.55 -15.54 -29.52
C ARG A 622 19.58 -15.96 -30.99
N ALA A 623 18.45 -16.43 -31.50
CA ALA A 623 18.31 -16.83 -32.89
C ALA A 623 18.53 -15.64 -33.85
N ALA A 624 18.04 -14.44 -33.50
CA ALA A 624 18.25 -13.25 -34.33
C ALA A 624 19.72 -12.83 -34.37
N TYR A 625 20.43 -12.93 -33.25
CA TYR A 625 21.86 -12.67 -33.17
C TYR A 625 22.70 -13.61 -34.07
N GLU A 626 22.32 -14.89 -34.20
CA GLU A 626 23.02 -15.83 -35.08
C GLU A 626 23.00 -15.39 -36.55
N TYR A 627 21.86 -14.88 -37.04
CA TYR A 627 21.73 -14.33 -38.39
C TYR A 627 22.59 -13.07 -38.60
N LEU A 628 22.80 -12.27 -37.55
CA LEU A 628 23.62 -11.06 -37.63
C LEU A 628 25.13 -11.33 -37.61
N LYS A 629 25.56 -12.40 -36.95
CA LYS A 629 26.99 -12.74 -36.81
C LYS A 629 27.65 -13.17 -38.14
N GLY A 630 26.86 -13.46 -39.18
CA GLY A 630 27.38 -13.81 -40.51
C GLY A 630 28.07 -15.18 -40.60
N GLY A 631 27.76 -16.10 -39.68
CA GLY A 631 28.27 -17.48 -39.66
C GLY A 631 27.22 -18.53 -39.98
N GLN A 632 27.53 -19.81 -39.75
CA GLN A 632 26.56 -20.89 -39.90
C GLN A 632 25.41 -20.74 -38.90
N VAL A 633 24.21 -20.46 -39.40
CA VAL A 633 22.97 -20.34 -38.61
C VAL A 633 22.51 -21.73 -38.18
N SER A 634 22.21 -21.92 -36.89
CA SER A 634 21.76 -23.21 -36.35
C SER A 634 20.38 -23.61 -36.88
N PRO A 635 20.03 -24.92 -36.89
CA PRO A 635 18.70 -25.38 -37.27
C PRO A 635 17.57 -24.70 -36.47
N ILE A 636 17.79 -24.48 -35.17
CA ILE A 636 16.82 -23.83 -34.28
C ILE A 636 16.59 -22.37 -34.70
N ALA A 637 17.65 -21.64 -35.03
CA ALA A 637 17.50 -20.27 -35.51
C ALA A 637 16.74 -20.22 -36.85
N ARG A 638 16.96 -21.19 -37.75
CA ARG A 638 16.19 -21.33 -39.00
C ARG A 638 14.73 -21.69 -38.76
N GLU A 639 14.44 -22.51 -37.75
CA GLU A 639 13.07 -22.84 -37.38
C GLU A 639 12.32 -21.62 -36.83
N ILE A 640 12.97 -20.82 -35.98
CA ILE A 640 12.34 -19.65 -35.35
C ILE A 640 12.09 -18.51 -36.36
N TRP A 641 13.06 -18.22 -37.24
CA TRP A 641 12.99 -17.03 -38.12
C TRP A 641 12.84 -17.35 -39.60
N GLY A 642 13.17 -18.56 -40.06
CA GLY A 642 13.23 -18.90 -41.48
C GLY A 642 14.34 -18.17 -42.24
N THR A 643 14.24 -16.84 -42.34
CA THR A 643 15.12 -15.95 -43.09
C THR A 643 15.74 -14.85 -42.22
N ARG A 644 16.79 -14.21 -42.74
CA ARG A 644 17.49 -13.10 -42.07
C ARG A 644 16.60 -11.88 -41.90
N GLU A 645 15.71 -11.62 -42.86
CA GLU A 645 14.81 -10.46 -42.89
C GLU A 645 13.81 -10.50 -41.73
N GLN A 646 13.34 -11.69 -41.35
CA GLN A 646 12.43 -11.86 -40.21
C GLN A 646 13.14 -11.58 -38.88
N ALA A 647 14.39 -12.04 -38.74
CA ALA A 647 15.23 -11.72 -37.58
C ALA A 647 15.48 -10.21 -37.44
N ILE A 648 15.77 -9.51 -38.56
CA ILE A 648 15.95 -8.05 -38.57
C ILE A 648 14.64 -7.33 -38.22
N THR A 649 13.50 -7.80 -38.73
CA THR A 649 12.19 -7.22 -38.42
C THR A 649 11.87 -7.29 -36.93
N PHE A 650 12.24 -8.39 -36.27
CA PHE A 650 12.13 -8.52 -34.82
C PHE A 650 13.04 -7.56 -34.06
N LEU A 651 14.31 -7.41 -34.47
CA LEU A 651 15.21 -6.46 -33.83
C LEU A 651 14.71 -5.02 -33.96
N ASN A 652 14.19 -4.67 -35.13
CA ASN A 652 13.56 -3.37 -35.38
C ASN A 652 12.37 -3.12 -34.45
N SER A 653 11.55 -4.15 -34.19
CA SER A 653 10.36 -3.99 -33.33
C SER A 653 10.72 -3.73 -31.87
N ILE A 654 11.89 -4.17 -31.40
CA ILE A 654 12.42 -3.86 -30.07
C ILE A 654 13.34 -2.63 -30.06
N GLY A 655 13.37 -1.86 -31.16
CA GLY A 655 14.09 -0.59 -31.28
C GLY A 655 15.56 -0.69 -31.71
N ILE A 656 16.02 -1.87 -32.15
CA ILE A 656 17.39 -2.09 -32.65
C ILE A 656 17.35 -2.13 -34.17
N GLY A 657 17.85 -1.10 -34.85
CA GLY A 657 17.77 -1.04 -36.30
C GLY A 657 19.07 -1.16 -37.06
N ASP A 658 18.95 -1.64 -38.29
CA ASP A 658 20.05 -1.93 -39.19
C ASP A 658 20.55 -0.67 -39.88
N HIS A 659 21.48 0.05 -39.24
CA HIS A 659 22.20 1.15 -39.87
C HIS A 659 23.68 0.80 -40.03
N VAL A 660 24.01 -0.34 -40.64
CA VAL A 660 25.29 -0.48 -41.32
C VAL A 660 25.09 -1.35 -42.56
N GLY A 661 25.27 -0.75 -43.74
CA GLY A 661 25.65 -1.52 -44.92
C GLY A 661 26.87 -2.35 -44.55
N VAL A 662 26.67 -3.65 -44.30
CA VAL A 662 27.76 -4.57 -44.05
C VAL A 662 28.65 -4.49 -45.28
N ALA A 663 29.84 -3.92 -45.11
CA ALA A 663 30.91 -4.12 -46.05
C ALA A 663 31.06 -5.64 -46.19
N TYR A 664 30.64 -6.13 -47.35
CA TYR A 664 30.80 -7.47 -47.83
C TYR A 664 32.22 -7.93 -47.48
N LEU A 665 32.39 -8.92 -46.61
CA LEU A 665 33.62 -9.68 -46.55
C LEU A 665 33.58 -10.60 -47.78
N PRO A 666 34.40 -10.35 -48.83
CA PRO A 666 34.38 -11.19 -50.01
C PRO A 666 35.04 -12.52 -49.63
N GLY A 667 34.24 -13.59 -49.50
CA GLY A 667 34.81 -14.89 -49.19
C GLY A 667 33.84 -15.95 -48.69
N SER A 668 32.66 -16.10 -49.30
CA SER A 668 31.97 -17.38 -49.27
C SER A 668 31.04 -17.47 -50.47
N GLU A 669 31.53 -18.08 -51.55
CA GLU A 669 30.74 -18.42 -52.71
C GLU A 669 29.62 -19.40 -52.30
N GLU A 670 28.38 -19.01 -52.57
CA GLU A 670 27.25 -19.92 -52.60
C GLU A 670 27.40 -20.85 -53.82
N GLY A 671 27.88 -22.06 -53.55
CA GLY A 671 27.79 -23.18 -54.47
C GLY A 671 26.36 -23.70 -54.57
N LYS A 672 25.75 -23.50 -55.73
CA LYS A 672 24.56 -24.22 -56.21
C LYS A 672 24.72 -25.73 -56.01
N MET A 673 23.72 -26.40 -55.44
CA MET A 673 23.29 -27.73 -55.93
C MET A 673 21.79 -27.93 -55.71
N ALA A 674 21.13 -28.22 -56.82
CA ALA A 674 19.82 -28.85 -56.87
C ALA A 674 19.96 -30.36 -56.60
N GLY A 675 18.92 -30.98 -56.04
CA GLY A 675 18.81 -32.44 -56.00
C GLY A 675 17.73 -32.97 -55.07
N ASN A 676 16.65 -33.46 -55.69
CA ASN A 676 15.58 -34.33 -55.17
C ASN A 676 15.93 -35.17 -53.92
N THR A 677 14.98 -35.27 -52.99
CA THR A 677 14.21 -36.52 -52.71
C THR A 677 13.20 -36.30 -51.56
N GLU A 678 11.94 -36.63 -51.82
CA GLU A 678 10.99 -37.19 -50.83
C GLU A 678 10.83 -38.69 -51.14
N PRO A 679 10.17 -39.54 -50.32
CA PRO A 679 9.77 -39.39 -48.90
C PRO A 679 10.18 -40.61 -48.04
N VAL A 680 10.26 -40.48 -46.71
CA VAL A 680 10.17 -41.65 -45.81
C VAL A 680 9.37 -41.30 -44.55
N GLU A 681 8.14 -41.78 -44.50
CA GLU A 681 7.45 -42.10 -43.25
C GLU A 681 8.11 -43.33 -42.61
N LYS A 682 8.38 -43.28 -41.29
CA LYS A 682 8.03 -44.36 -40.34
C LYS A 682 8.40 -44.03 -38.88
N THR A 683 7.34 -43.99 -38.07
CA THR A 683 7.18 -44.58 -36.72
C THR A 683 8.15 -44.20 -35.59
N ALA A 684 7.58 -43.44 -34.63
CA ALA A 684 7.48 -43.71 -33.20
C ALA A 684 8.66 -44.35 -32.47
N GLU A 685 9.21 -43.68 -31.44
CA GLU A 685 9.12 -44.16 -30.05
C GLU A 685 9.70 -43.17 -29.03
N LYS A 686 9.20 -43.32 -27.80
CA LYS A 686 9.52 -42.64 -26.55
C LYS A 686 11.02 -42.40 -26.33
N SER A 687 11.38 -41.24 -25.80
CA SER A 687 12.58 -41.10 -24.97
C SER A 687 12.26 -40.31 -23.70
N GLY A 688 11.92 -41.06 -22.66
CA GLY A 688 12.23 -40.65 -21.30
C GLY A 688 13.67 -40.99 -20.98
N VAL A 689 14.34 -40.08 -20.27
CA VAL A 689 15.61 -40.22 -19.52
C VAL A 689 16.90 -40.33 -20.35
N LEU A 690 17.76 -39.30 -20.24
CA LEU A 690 19.17 -39.38 -19.80
C LEU A 690 19.82 -37.99 -19.80
N LEU A 691 19.80 -37.30 -18.65
CA LEU A 691 20.58 -36.08 -18.39
C LEU A 691 21.54 -36.28 -17.20
N SER A 692 22.10 -37.49 -17.07
CA SER A 692 22.97 -37.85 -15.94
C SER A 692 24.36 -38.37 -16.32
N GLU A 693 24.79 -38.35 -17.59
CA GLU A 693 26.01 -39.06 -17.98
C GLU A 693 27.16 -38.26 -18.60
N GLU A 694 27.03 -36.96 -18.86
CA GLU A 694 28.10 -36.20 -19.55
C GLU A 694 28.79 -35.12 -18.70
N ASN A 695 29.04 -35.38 -17.41
CA ASN A 695 30.09 -34.62 -16.71
C ASN A 695 31.30 -35.53 -16.49
N PRO A 696 32.42 -35.31 -17.20
CA PRO A 696 33.65 -36.11 -17.06
C PRO A 696 34.14 -36.20 -15.61
N LEU A 697 33.91 -35.14 -14.82
CA LEU A 697 34.30 -35.05 -13.42
C LEU A 697 33.41 -35.92 -12.50
N LEU A 698 32.13 -36.12 -12.85
CA LEU A 698 31.23 -37.02 -12.13
C LEU A 698 31.49 -38.49 -12.46
N GLN A 699 31.94 -38.80 -13.69
CA GLN A 699 32.39 -40.14 -14.05
C GLN A 699 33.71 -40.50 -13.34
N GLU A 700 34.64 -39.55 -13.25
CA GLU A 700 35.91 -39.71 -12.53
C GLU A 700 35.66 -39.95 -11.02
N LEU A 701 34.75 -39.20 -10.40
CA LEU A 701 34.41 -39.35 -8.98
C LEU A 701 33.56 -40.59 -8.65
N LYS A 702 32.69 -41.05 -9.56
CA LYS A 702 31.98 -42.34 -9.41
C LYS A 702 32.93 -43.54 -9.44
N GLY A 703 34.04 -43.44 -10.17
CA GLY A 703 35.05 -44.50 -10.27
C GLY A 703 36.01 -44.61 -9.07
N THR A 704 35.99 -43.66 -8.15
CA THR A 704 37.02 -43.54 -7.08
C THR A 704 36.52 -43.83 -5.66
N ALA A 705 35.28 -44.27 -5.47
CA ALA A 705 34.70 -44.54 -4.15
C ALA A 705 35.11 -45.89 -3.51
N GLU A 706 36.41 -46.20 -3.49
CA GLU A 706 36.98 -47.28 -2.67
C GLU A 706 38.07 -46.72 -1.74
N ILE A 707 38.10 -47.18 -0.49
CA ILE A 707 38.80 -46.59 0.67
C ILE A 707 40.34 -46.48 0.51
N GLY A 708 40.95 -47.06 -0.53
CA GLY A 708 42.37 -46.86 -0.86
C GLY A 708 42.68 -45.65 -1.78
N LYS A 709 41.68 -45.06 -2.46
CA LYS A 709 41.91 -44.00 -3.47
C LYS A 709 41.86 -42.58 -2.90
N TRP A 710 41.31 -42.39 -1.70
CA TRP A 710 41.27 -41.08 -1.04
C TRP A 710 42.67 -40.59 -0.67
N GLU A 711 43.51 -41.47 -0.14
CA GLU A 711 44.89 -41.12 0.24
C GLU A 711 45.73 -40.78 -0.98
N ALA A 712 45.52 -41.46 -2.12
CA ALA A 712 46.15 -41.14 -3.39
C ALA A 712 45.67 -39.77 -3.94
N MET A 713 44.38 -39.50 -3.91
CA MET A 713 43.82 -38.21 -4.34
C MET A 713 44.32 -37.05 -3.46
N MET A 714 44.40 -37.26 -2.14
CA MET A 714 44.92 -36.26 -1.22
C MET A 714 46.43 -36.07 -1.35
N ALA A 715 47.18 -37.12 -1.66
CA ALA A 715 48.60 -37.02 -1.99
C ALA A 715 48.82 -36.21 -3.27
N GLU A 716 47.99 -36.43 -4.29
CA GLU A 716 48.04 -35.67 -5.55
C GLU A 716 47.68 -34.20 -5.33
N ILE A 717 46.62 -33.90 -4.58
CA ILE A 717 46.25 -32.52 -4.20
C ILE A 717 47.36 -31.86 -3.36
N ASN A 718 48.04 -32.62 -2.50
CA ASN A 718 49.16 -32.11 -1.71
C ASN A 718 50.44 -31.87 -2.51
N ALA A 719 50.62 -32.56 -3.63
CA ALA A 719 51.71 -32.33 -4.56
C ALA A 719 51.49 -31.06 -5.41
N LEU A 720 50.26 -30.53 -5.49
CA LEU A 720 49.97 -29.32 -6.25
C LEU A 720 50.57 -28.05 -5.60
N PRO A 721 50.95 -27.04 -6.41
CA PRO A 721 51.32 -25.72 -5.92
C PRO A 721 50.26 -25.13 -4.99
N ALA A 722 50.69 -24.36 -3.97
CA ALA A 722 49.83 -23.95 -2.84
C ALA A 722 48.47 -23.36 -3.27
N LYS A 723 48.46 -22.51 -4.29
CA LYS A 723 47.25 -21.83 -4.78
C LYS A 723 46.29 -22.78 -5.51
N GLU A 724 46.80 -23.78 -6.23
CA GLU A 724 45.98 -24.77 -6.94
C GLU A 724 45.41 -25.81 -5.99
N ARG A 725 46.21 -26.23 -5.02
CA ARG A 725 45.78 -27.05 -3.89
C ARG A 725 44.65 -26.37 -3.12
N GLU A 726 44.80 -25.10 -2.76
CA GLU A 726 43.77 -24.33 -2.05
C GLU A 726 42.46 -24.27 -2.85
N ASN A 727 42.53 -24.03 -4.17
CA ASN A 727 41.36 -24.05 -5.04
C ASN A 727 40.69 -25.42 -5.12
N LYS A 728 41.46 -26.50 -5.23
CA LYS A 728 40.93 -27.88 -5.25
C LYS A 728 40.27 -28.24 -3.91
N PHE A 729 40.85 -27.81 -2.79
CA PHE A 729 40.24 -27.95 -1.47
C PHE A 729 38.94 -27.15 -1.34
N LEU A 730 38.90 -25.92 -1.85
CA LEU A 730 37.68 -25.10 -1.82
C LEU A 730 36.57 -25.70 -2.68
N ILE A 731 36.90 -26.34 -3.81
CA ILE A 731 35.95 -27.09 -4.63
C ILE A 731 35.42 -28.31 -3.88
N LEU A 732 36.28 -29.08 -3.22
CA LEU A 732 35.86 -30.21 -2.36
C LEU A 732 34.95 -29.74 -1.22
N VAL A 733 35.29 -28.64 -0.56
CA VAL A 733 34.45 -28.04 0.51
C VAL A 733 33.13 -27.51 -0.05
N ALA A 734 33.13 -26.92 -1.24
CA ALA A 734 31.91 -26.45 -1.90
C ALA A 734 31.01 -27.62 -2.30
N LEU A 735 31.56 -28.69 -2.86
CA LEU A 735 30.82 -29.91 -3.20
C LEU A 735 30.26 -30.61 -1.95
N ALA A 736 31.04 -30.68 -0.87
CA ALA A 736 30.56 -31.17 0.43
C ALA A 736 29.45 -30.27 1.01
N ARG A 737 29.54 -28.94 0.84
CA ARG A 737 28.48 -27.99 1.24
C ARG A 737 27.22 -28.11 0.39
N ILE A 738 27.36 -28.39 -0.92
CA ILE A 738 26.24 -28.66 -1.84
C ILE A 738 25.53 -29.96 -1.43
N GLN A 739 26.27 -31.01 -1.08
CA GLN A 739 25.70 -32.23 -0.49
C GLN A 739 25.01 -31.98 0.86
N ARG A 740 25.50 -31.02 1.66
CA ARG A 740 24.95 -30.66 2.98
C ARG A 740 23.73 -29.71 2.92
N ASN A 741 23.18 -29.44 1.74
CA ASN A 741 21.96 -28.64 1.64
C ASN A 741 20.82 -29.35 2.39
N LYS A 742 20.14 -28.64 3.30
CA LYS A 742 19.25 -29.20 4.35
C LYS A 742 18.12 -30.12 3.86
N ARG A 743 17.83 -30.15 2.56
CA ARG A 743 16.88 -31.10 1.94
C ARG A 743 17.32 -32.58 2.00
N PHE A 744 18.61 -32.88 2.17
CA PHE A 744 19.12 -34.26 2.18
C PHE A 744 19.36 -34.84 3.59
N LEU A 745 19.19 -34.04 4.64
CA LEU A 745 19.26 -34.48 6.04
C LEU A 745 17.87 -34.90 6.58
N ASP A 746 16.88 -34.98 5.71
CA ASP A 746 15.58 -35.54 6.04
C ASP A 746 15.68 -37.07 6.14
N LYS A 747 15.01 -37.68 7.12
CA LYS A 747 15.07 -39.14 7.36
C LYS A 747 14.61 -39.97 6.15
N ALA A 748 13.95 -39.34 5.18
CA ALA A 748 13.54 -39.96 3.93
C ALA A 748 14.71 -40.30 2.99
N VAL A 749 15.88 -39.65 3.12
CA VAL A 749 16.97 -39.80 2.15
C VAL A 749 18.26 -40.40 2.75
N ASP A 750 18.51 -40.23 4.05
CA ASP A 750 19.58 -40.97 4.78
C ASP A 750 18.99 -41.71 5.99
N PRO A 751 18.10 -42.70 5.77
CA PRO A 751 17.39 -43.39 6.85
C PRO A 751 18.34 -44.12 7.81
N ASP A 752 19.50 -44.56 7.31
CA ASP A 752 20.50 -45.30 8.10
C ASP A 752 21.60 -44.41 8.71
N GLY A 753 21.57 -43.10 8.43
CA GLY A 753 22.57 -42.15 8.94
C GLY A 753 23.99 -42.37 8.42
N LYS A 754 24.19 -43.09 7.31
CA LYS A 754 25.52 -43.46 6.78
C LYS A 754 26.25 -42.24 6.24
N ILE A 755 25.53 -41.30 5.65
CA ILE A 755 26.11 -40.06 5.11
C ILE A 755 26.51 -39.13 6.27
N ALA A 756 25.65 -39.03 7.29
CA ALA A 756 25.97 -38.29 8.51
C ALA A 756 27.20 -38.88 9.25
N LYS A 757 27.31 -40.22 9.30
CA LYS A 757 28.44 -40.92 9.92
C LYS A 757 29.74 -40.71 9.15
N PHE A 758 29.73 -40.90 7.82
CA PHE A 758 30.88 -40.64 6.96
C PHE A 758 31.39 -39.20 7.11
N TRP A 759 30.49 -38.21 7.16
CA TRP A 759 30.88 -36.81 7.37
C TRP A 759 31.54 -36.57 8.73
N THR A 760 31.01 -37.20 9.79
CA THR A 760 31.57 -37.09 11.13
C THR A 760 32.99 -37.68 11.19
N GLU A 761 33.23 -38.79 10.48
CA GLU A 761 34.55 -39.43 10.35
C GLU A 761 35.55 -38.59 9.53
N GLN A 762 35.10 -37.91 8.47
CA GLN A 762 35.99 -37.08 7.64
C GLN A 762 36.21 -35.67 8.22
N LYS A 763 35.33 -35.18 9.08
CA LYS A 763 35.45 -33.85 9.71
C LYS A 763 36.69 -33.74 10.59
N SER A 764 37.06 -34.79 11.33
CA SER A 764 38.28 -34.79 12.13
C SER A 764 39.52 -34.77 11.23
N ARG A 765 39.54 -35.59 10.18
CA ARG A 765 40.64 -35.67 9.20
C ARG A 765 40.88 -34.35 8.46
N LEU A 766 39.83 -33.59 8.14
CA LEU A 766 39.95 -32.26 7.56
C LEU A 766 40.50 -31.22 8.55
N ALA A 767 40.17 -31.34 9.83
CA ALA A 767 40.72 -30.49 10.87
C ALA A 767 42.21 -30.77 11.12
N ASP A 768 42.63 -32.04 11.05
CA ASP A 768 44.04 -32.46 11.16
C ASP A 768 44.91 -31.91 10.02
N LEU A 769 44.30 -31.62 8.86
CA LEU A 769 44.93 -30.96 7.71
C LEU A 769 44.93 -29.42 7.81
N GLY A 770 44.59 -28.86 8.97
CA GLY A 770 44.61 -27.42 9.22
C GLY A 770 43.45 -26.64 8.60
N VAL A 771 42.46 -27.32 8.01
CA VAL A 771 41.28 -26.68 7.43
C VAL A 771 40.31 -26.32 8.55
N LYS A 772 40.30 -25.05 8.95
CA LYS A 772 39.29 -24.53 9.87
C LYS A 772 37.95 -24.35 9.15
N LEU A 773 37.04 -25.30 9.39
CA LEU A 773 35.64 -25.18 8.99
C LEU A 773 34.94 -24.10 9.86
N VAL A 774 34.67 -22.93 9.28
CA VAL A 774 33.83 -21.88 9.87
C VAL A 774 32.35 -22.18 9.63
#